data_AF-A0A0F2QEA6-F1
#
_entry.id   AF-A0A0F2QEA6-F1
#
_cell.length_a   1.000
_cell.length_b   1.000
_cell.length_c   1.000
_cell.angle_alpha   90.00
_cell.angle_beta   90.00
_cell.angle_gamma   90.00
#
_symmetry.space_group_name_H-M   'P 1'
#
loop_
_entity.id
_entity.type
_entity.pdbx_description
1 polymer ?
#
loop_
_entity_poly.entity_id
_entity_poly.type
_entity_poly.pdbx_seq_one_letter_code
_entity_poly.pdbx_strand_id
1 'polypeptide(L)'
;MWSRLMRVGALLFSVLAFVWAGLAMPAAADEAKSWGEATKGLTRAEGFLPYYADAKGGRILAAFPAPDEDGLALRAIQAAGLTAGLGSNPIGLDRGYFDEGSLIAFRRVGKKLVAEKENWSYTASADNPLEKKAVRQSFASSFLWAGDIISESASGELLVDISGFLTRDALDVKAALKNNPKAGVFSIADDRSMPDVSAALAFPDNVEFDAFLTLTGDDPKSEVLATAADGRAFTLVQHVSLVRLPDDGYTPRAFDVRSGTIDVPYYDFSAPLDGQVRKSYARRFRLEKQDPTAASSPAKKPIVFYVDSGAPPEIRDALVEGASWWADAFAAAGFPDSYRVEVLPDGVHPLDIRYNVIQWTHRQTRGWSYGGGVYDPRTGEMLKANVILGSQRVRQDRMIFEGLAGTAKTGTGKVDDPVQVALSRIRQLAAHEVGHTLGFAHNFAASTNDRASVMDYPAPWITVSADGKLDFSKAYDVGIGEWDEVAAKWLYAEYPKGSDADTEGDKLLTAAYSSGLRFVDDPEARGVGTAHPYGAVWDNGPDAVAELYNTMRVRKIALDRFGLDVIRPGVDTAYLREVLVPVYLYNRYQVAAAAKSVGGYEFYYARRGDGGGVAHPVPAQRQRAALTALLATLEPTSLDLPDQVLNQLTPPLAAFSYAGGGGEFFSGDTGPMFDLLSAADTATETTISALLHPARAARLVETSRRDPAALSFEEVLANLEGEVFTAAPTARQAEIRRRQQARFVSSLIGLASDPGAAPGVAMRADAFLKGMSQRLKLPRRMDAVDVAAREDLQRKIAAHLDRPAPAAAPGVAEVEVPPGSPIGAGAGEESWFGDLALAQ
;
A
#
# COMPACT_ATOMS: atom_id res chain seq x y z
N MET A 1 37.19 49.85 61.05
CA MET A 1 38.10 48.72 60.75
C MET A 1 38.05 48.49 59.23
N TRP A 2 38.54 49.34 58.32
CA TRP A 2 39.90 49.86 58.10
C TRP A 2 40.98 48.78 57.91
N SER A 3 41.17 48.40 56.64
CA SER A 3 42.43 48.30 55.89
C SER A 3 43.64 47.50 56.42
N ARG A 4 44.09 46.52 55.61
CA ARG A 4 45.49 46.28 55.16
C ARG A 4 45.49 45.06 54.20
N LEU A 5 45.64 45.20 52.88
CA LEU A 5 46.88 45.39 52.09
C LEU A 5 47.96 44.31 52.27
N MET A 6 48.22 43.63 51.14
CA MET A 6 49.52 43.34 50.50
C MET A 6 50.16 41.94 50.57
N ARG A 7 50.34 41.40 49.34
CA ARG A 7 51.54 40.70 48.80
C ARG A 7 51.76 39.28 49.36
N VAL A 8 51.87 38.23 48.55
CA VAL A 8 52.93 37.99 47.56
C VAL A 8 52.40 37.09 46.42
N GLY A 9 52.62 37.53 45.18
CA GLY A 9 52.59 36.68 43.99
C GLY A 9 54.00 36.23 43.59
N ALA A 10 54.04 35.45 42.52
CA ALA A 10 55.22 34.93 41.80
C ALA A 10 55.84 33.65 42.37
N LEU A 11 55.48 32.52 41.77
CA LEU A 11 56.37 31.45 41.25
C LEU A 11 55.48 30.23 40.96
N LEU A 12 55.26 29.90 39.68
CA LEU A 12 54.86 28.58 39.12
C LEU A 12 54.11 28.68 37.78
N PHE A 13 54.19 29.80 37.07
CA PHE A 13 53.64 29.95 35.70
C PHE A 13 54.73 30.03 34.62
N SER A 14 55.86 29.33 34.79
CA SER A 14 57.02 29.49 33.91
C SER A 14 57.77 28.21 33.52
N VAL A 15 57.24 26.99 33.75
CA VAL A 15 57.98 25.74 33.43
C VAL A 15 57.20 24.74 32.55
N LEU A 16 55.99 25.04 32.09
CA LEU A 16 55.24 24.16 31.17
C LEU A 16 54.97 24.80 29.79
N ALA A 17 55.83 25.72 29.37
CA ALA A 17 55.77 26.36 28.05
C ALA A 17 56.86 25.88 27.06
N PHE A 18 57.59 24.80 27.34
CA PHE A 18 58.78 24.43 26.55
C PHE A 18 58.93 22.95 26.14
N VAL A 19 57.84 22.17 26.01
CA VAL A 19 57.93 20.76 25.51
C VAL A 19 56.89 20.37 24.43
N TRP A 20 56.19 21.32 23.79
CA TRP A 20 55.34 21.00 22.62
C TRP A 20 55.69 21.84 21.38
N ALA A 21 56.99 22.06 21.16
CA ALA A 21 57.51 22.38 19.83
C ALA A 21 57.83 21.07 19.08
N GLY A 22 56.81 20.25 18.87
CA GLY A 22 56.86 19.08 18.01
C GLY A 22 56.24 19.46 16.65
N LEU A 23 57.10 19.68 15.66
CA LEU A 23 56.84 19.61 14.22
C LEU A 23 55.35 19.66 13.79
N ALA A 24 54.77 20.86 13.77
CA ALA A 24 53.66 21.13 12.86
C ALA A 24 54.25 21.15 11.45
N MET A 25 54.30 19.99 10.80
CA MET A 25 54.40 19.97 9.34
C MET A 25 53.19 20.76 8.82
N PRO A 26 53.37 21.75 7.93
CA PRO A 26 52.22 22.32 7.25
C PRO A 26 51.53 21.15 6.56
N ALA A 27 50.24 20.93 6.87
CA ALA A 27 49.41 20.10 6.03
C ALA A 27 49.55 20.70 4.63
N ALA A 28 50.23 19.98 3.73
CA ALA A 28 50.29 20.36 2.34
C ALA A 28 48.83 20.53 1.91
N ALA A 29 48.45 21.76 1.55
CA ALA A 29 47.20 21.95 0.85
C ALA A 29 47.34 21.11 -0.41
N ASP A 30 46.54 20.03 -0.52
CA ASP A 30 46.48 19.25 -1.76
C ASP A 30 46.19 20.24 -2.88
N GLU A 31 47.15 20.43 -3.78
CA GLU A 31 46.96 21.25 -4.96
C GLU A 31 45.78 20.67 -5.74
N ALA A 32 44.79 21.51 -6.03
CA ALA A 32 43.63 21.10 -6.82
C ALA A 32 44.13 20.58 -8.17
N LYS A 33 43.85 19.30 -8.45
CA LYS A 33 44.27 18.66 -9.70
C LYS A 33 43.67 19.40 -10.89
N SER A 34 44.44 19.55 -11.96
CA SER A 34 43.85 20.03 -13.21
C SER A 34 42.85 19.01 -13.76
N TRP A 35 41.85 19.44 -14.53
CA TRP A 35 40.84 18.55 -15.12
C TRP A 35 41.47 17.38 -15.90
N GLY A 36 42.50 17.68 -16.70
CA GLY A 36 43.22 16.67 -17.47
C GLY A 36 43.96 15.65 -16.61
N GLU A 37 44.48 16.05 -15.44
CA GLU A 37 45.09 15.13 -14.47
C GLU A 37 44.04 14.30 -13.75
N ALA A 38 42.93 14.91 -13.35
CA ALA A 38 41.83 14.25 -12.64
C ALA A 38 41.12 13.19 -13.49
N THR A 39 41.06 13.37 -14.81
CA THR A 39 40.38 12.48 -15.76
C THR A 39 41.32 11.56 -16.54
N LYS A 40 42.63 11.63 -16.28
CA LYS A 40 43.65 10.87 -17.04
C LYS A 40 43.42 9.36 -16.95
N GLY A 41 43.21 8.72 -18.10
CA GLY A 41 43.03 7.27 -18.20
C GLY A 41 41.65 6.77 -17.78
N LEU A 42 40.71 7.67 -17.52
CA LEU A 42 39.30 7.33 -17.28
C LEU A 42 38.53 7.25 -18.61
N THR A 43 37.45 6.48 -18.63
CA THR A 43 36.61 6.36 -19.84
C THR A 43 35.49 7.38 -19.77
N ARG A 44 35.44 8.31 -20.72
CA ARG A 44 34.36 9.31 -20.79
C ARG A 44 33.13 8.75 -21.48
N ALA A 45 31.97 8.94 -20.88
CA ALA A 45 30.66 8.69 -21.49
C ALA A 45 29.94 10.03 -21.72
N GLU A 46 29.34 10.19 -22.90
CA GLU A 46 28.54 11.36 -23.27
C GLU A 46 27.05 11.08 -23.05
N GLY A 47 26.30 12.09 -22.63
CA GLY A 47 24.86 11.99 -22.38
C GLY A 47 24.34 13.24 -21.67
N PHE A 48 23.19 13.10 -21.01
CA PHE A 48 22.55 14.19 -20.24
C PHE A 48 23.48 14.81 -19.20
N LEU A 49 24.19 13.95 -18.46
CA LEU A 49 25.26 14.33 -17.54
C LEU A 49 26.51 13.55 -17.93
N PRO A 50 27.45 14.14 -18.69
CA PRO A 50 28.68 13.46 -19.05
C PRO A 50 29.45 13.03 -17.81
N TYR A 51 30.06 11.84 -17.86
CA TYR A 51 30.84 11.32 -16.73
C TYR A 51 32.10 10.60 -17.20
N TYR A 52 33.03 10.41 -16.26
CA TYR A 52 34.26 9.65 -16.42
C TYR A 52 34.22 8.45 -15.48
N ALA A 53 34.21 7.25 -16.07
CA ALA A 53 34.23 5.98 -15.38
C ALA A 53 35.67 5.59 -15.01
N ASP A 54 35.92 5.40 -13.70
CA ASP A 54 37.15 4.84 -13.15
C ASP A 54 36.91 3.39 -12.74
N ALA A 55 36.96 2.48 -13.71
CA ALA A 55 36.74 1.05 -13.46
C ALA A 55 37.79 0.42 -12.52
N LYS A 56 39.00 1.01 -12.41
CA LYS A 56 40.04 0.51 -11.51
C LYS A 56 39.87 1.02 -10.08
N GLY A 57 39.46 2.28 -9.94
CA GLY A 57 39.21 2.90 -8.63
C GLY A 57 37.79 2.72 -8.10
N GLY A 58 36.86 2.22 -8.91
CA GLY A 58 35.44 2.06 -8.55
C GLY A 58 34.73 3.40 -8.35
N ARG A 59 35.05 4.41 -9.18
CA ARG A 59 34.51 5.78 -9.04
C ARG A 59 33.84 6.28 -10.30
N ILE A 60 32.90 7.21 -10.13
CA ILE A 60 32.25 7.94 -11.23
C ILE A 60 32.44 9.44 -10.99
N LEU A 61 33.17 10.10 -11.90
CA LEU A 61 33.33 11.55 -11.88
C LEU A 61 32.37 12.19 -12.88
N ALA A 62 31.38 12.94 -12.41
CA ALA A 62 30.43 13.62 -13.27
C ALA A 62 30.91 15.05 -13.61
N ALA A 63 30.69 15.46 -14.86
CA ALA A 63 30.95 16.79 -15.36
C ALA A 63 29.65 17.61 -15.35
N PHE A 64 29.44 18.40 -14.30
CA PHE A 64 28.29 19.28 -14.21
C PHE A 64 28.49 20.56 -15.02
N PRO A 65 27.44 21.12 -15.63
CA PRO A 65 27.51 22.41 -16.32
C PRO A 65 28.00 23.54 -15.42
N ALA A 66 28.43 24.64 -16.04
CA ALA A 66 28.77 25.84 -15.31
C ALA A 66 27.55 26.34 -14.50
N PRO A 67 27.70 26.62 -13.20
CA PRO A 67 26.60 27.09 -12.37
C PRO A 67 26.14 28.49 -12.78
N ASP A 68 24.84 28.76 -12.62
CA ASP A 68 24.27 30.10 -12.77
C ASP A 68 24.60 31.03 -11.57
N GLU A 69 24.04 32.23 -11.56
CA GLU A 69 24.26 33.23 -10.51
C GLU A 69 23.80 32.78 -9.11
N ASP A 70 22.80 31.89 -9.05
CA ASP A 70 22.29 31.27 -7.80
C ASP A 70 23.05 29.97 -7.45
N GLY A 71 24.13 29.68 -8.18
CA GLY A 71 24.95 28.49 -8.02
C GLY A 71 24.34 27.22 -8.61
N LEU A 72 23.17 27.27 -9.28
CA LEU A 72 22.54 26.08 -9.85
C LEU A 72 23.30 25.61 -11.09
N ALA A 73 23.88 24.40 -11.01
CA ALA A 73 24.58 23.78 -12.13
C ALA A 73 23.67 22.87 -12.96
N LEU A 74 22.78 22.12 -12.29
CA LEU A 74 21.86 21.19 -12.96
C LEU A 74 20.60 21.02 -12.13
N ARG A 75 19.45 20.91 -12.80
CA ARG A 75 18.20 20.43 -12.19
C ARG A 75 17.72 19.20 -12.95
N ALA A 76 17.39 18.14 -12.24
CA ALA A 76 16.97 16.86 -12.81
C ALA A 76 15.89 16.21 -11.92
N ILE A 77 15.10 15.31 -12.50
CA ILE A 77 14.33 14.35 -11.71
C ILE A 77 15.27 13.20 -11.37
N GLN A 78 15.45 12.93 -10.09
CA GLN A 78 16.17 11.76 -9.60
C GLN A 78 15.17 10.71 -9.18
N ALA A 79 15.28 9.50 -9.72
CA ALA A 79 14.54 8.33 -9.26
C ALA A 79 15.51 7.24 -8.78
N ALA A 80 15.08 6.43 -7.83
CA ALA A 80 15.90 5.35 -7.29
C ALA A 80 15.11 4.04 -7.20
N GLY A 81 15.83 2.92 -7.25
CA GLY A 81 15.23 1.61 -7.11
C GLY A 81 16.19 0.49 -6.78
N LEU A 82 15.72 -0.75 -6.87
CA LEU A 82 16.50 -1.95 -6.57
C LEU A 82 16.59 -2.85 -7.80
N THR A 83 17.75 -2.89 -8.45
CA THR A 83 18.06 -3.88 -9.49
C THR A 83 18.14 -5.28 -8.88
N ALA A 84 18.65 -5.39 -7.66
CA ALA A 84 18.64 -6.59 -6.84
C ALA A 84 18.22 -6.25 -5.40
N GLY A 85 17.13 -6.88 -4.94
CA GLY A 85 16.57 -6.71 -3.60
C GLY A 85 16.89 -7.88 -2.66
N LEU A 86 16.36 -7.80 -1.44
CA LEU A 86 16.48 -8.81 -0.39
C LEU A 86 15.56 -10.02 -0.63
N GLY A 87 14.43 -9.84 -1.33
CA GLY A 87 13.47 -10.93 -1.60
C GLY A 87 12.55 -11.29 -0.43
N SER A 88 12.50 -10.44 0.61
CA SER A 88 11.54 -10.52 1.71
C SER A 88 10.40 -9.53 1.50
N ASN A 89 9.21 -10.05 1.14
CA ASN A 89 8.02 -9.22 0.98
C ASN A 89 7.64 -8.45 2.26
N PRO A 90 7.67 -9.04 3.47
CA PRO A 90 7.33 -8.30 4.69
C PRO A 90 8.22 -7.08 4.95
N ILE A 91 9.47 -7.10 4.47
CA ILE A 91 10.38 -5.96 4.54
C ILE A 91 10.12 -4.98 3.38
N GLY A 92 9.78 -5.46 2.19
CA GLY A 92 9.44 -4.63 1.02
C GLY A 92 10.64 -4.21 0.15
N LEU A 93 11.83 -4.76 0.41
CA LEU A 93 13.04 -4.49 -0.36
C LEU A 93 13.18 -5.48 -1.51
N ASP A 94 12.31 -5.36 -2.51
CA ASP A 94 12.22 -6.29 -3.63
C ASP A 94 13.04 -5.85 -4.84
N ARG A 95 13.46 -6.83 -5.67
CA ARG A 95 13.91 -6.54 -7.04
C ARG A 95 12.79 -5.79 -7.78
N GLY A 96 13.17 -4.75 -8.51
CA GLY A 96 12.26 -3.93 -9.28
C GLY A 96 11.54 -2.84 -8.48
N TYR A 97 11.74 -2.74 -7.16
CA TYR A 97 11.27 -1.60 -6.38
C TYR A 97 11.79 -0.30 -7.00
N PHE A 98 10.93 0.70 -7.16
CA PHE A 98 11.25 1.99 -7.77
C PHE A 98 10.41 3.09 -7.12
N ASP A 99 11.04 4.18 -6.73
CA ASP A 99 10.34 5.33 -6.14
C ASP A 99 9.64 6.20 -7.20
N GLU A 100 8.94 7.23 -6.72
CA GLU A 100 8.16 8.14 -7.58
C GLU A 100 9.00 9.24 -8.23
N GLY A 101 10.30 9.29 -7.92
CA GLY A 101 11.19 10.37 -8.28
C GLY A 101 11.09 11.60 -7.37
N SER A 102 12.12 12.42 -7.42
CA SER A 102 12.21 13.69 -6.70
C SER A 102 12.99 14.69 -7.53
N LEU A 103 12.59 15.96 -7.47
CA LEU A 103 13.28 17.00 -8.21
C LEU A 103 14.50 17.50 -7.41
N ILE A 104 15.68 17.25 -7.98
CA ILE A 104 16.98 17.53 -7.37
C ILE A 104 17.66 18.69 -8.11
N ALA A 105 18.08 19.70 -7.35
CA ALA A 105 18.89 20.81 -7.79
C ALA A 105 20.34 20.60 -7.30
N PHE A 106 21.29 20.51 -8.24
CA PHE A 106 22.71 20.46 -7.95
C PHE A 106 23.26 21.89 -7.90
N ARG A 107 23.64 22.36 -6.70
CA ARG A 107 24.08 23.73 -6.46
C ARG A 107 25.50 23.82 -5.95
N ARG A 108 26.27 24.75 -6.50
CA ARG A 108 27.57 25.14 -5.96
C ARG A 108 27.36 25.92 -4.67
N VAL A 109 27.95 25.41 -3.58
CA VAL A 109 28.03 26.08 -2.28
C VAL A 109 29.49 26.09 -1.84
N GLY A 110 30.16 27.22 -2.07
CA GLY A 110 31.60 27.34 -1.83
C GLY A 110 32.42 26.40 -2.74
N LYS A 111 33.16 25.47 -2.13
CA LYS A 111 33.98 24.45 -2.81
C LYS A 111 33.24 23.12 -3.04
N LYS A 112 31.96 23.05 -2.68
CA LYS A 112 31.15 21.84 -2.79
C LYS A 112 30.05 22.01 -3.82
N LEU A 113 29.64 20.89 -4.40
CA LEU A 113 28.39 20.75 -5.11
C LEU A 113 27.41 19.99 -4.19
N VAL A 114 26.24 20.56 -3.95
CA VAL A 114 25.20 20.02 -3.08
C VAL A 114 24.04 19.52 -3.93
N ALA A 115 23.52 18.33 -3.63
CA ALA A 115 22.25 17.84 -4.17
C ALA A 115 21.12 18.25 -3.22
N GLU A 116 20.30 19.21 -3.64
CA GLU A 116 19.16 19.73 -2.90
C GLU A 116 17.85 19.14 -3.45
N LYS A 117 17.05 18.50 -2.60
CA LYS A 117 15.66 18.13 -2.91
C LYS A 117 14.77 19.36 -2.76
N GLU A 118 14.20 19.82 -3.87
CA GLU A 118 13.25 20.94 -3.86
C GLU A 118 11.86 20.46 -3.40
N ASN A 119 11.13 21.32 -2.68
CA ASN A 119 9.78 21.04 -2.24
C ASN A 119 8.76 21.71 -3.17
N TRP A 120 8.17 20.92 -4.07
CA TRP A 120 7.17 21.36 -5.04
C TRP A 120 5.72 21.19 -4.55
N SER A 121 5.52 20.74 -3.31
CA SER A 121 4.21 20.67 -2.68
C SER A 121 3.63 22.06 -2.39
N TYR A 122 4.46 23.10 -2.38
CA TYR A 122 4.09 24.48 -2.10
C TYR A 122 4.65 25.39 -3.19
N THR A 123 3.78 26.11 -3.89
CA THR A 123 4.12 26.90 -5.08
C THR A 123 3.49 28.29 -5.05
N ALA A 124 3.97 29.17 -5.91
CA ALA A 124 3.33 30.44 -6.27
C ALA A 124 3.69 30.80 -7.72
N SER A 125 2.89 31.68 -8.33
CA SER A 125 3.04 32.14 -9.72
C SER A 125 4.45 32.67 -10.01
N ALA A 126 4.90 32.43 -11.24
CA ALA A 126 6.14 33.00 -11.76
C ALA A 126 6.03 34.52 -11.98
N ASP A 127 4.82 35.06 -12.09
CA ASP A 127 4.56 36.48 -12.37
C ASP A 127 4.93 37.39 -11.19
N ASN A 128 5.03 36.84 -9.98
CA ASN A 128 5.47 37.53 -8.79
C ASN A 128 6.72 36.86 -8.18
N PRO A 129 7.94 37.24 -8.64
CA PRO A 129 9.18 36.62 -8.16
C PRO A 129 9.39 36.73 -6.65
N LEU A 130 8.87 37.78 -6.01
CA LEU A 130 9.00 37.97 -4.56
C LEU A 130 8.08 37.04 -3.77
N GLU A 131 6.86 36.80 -4.23
CA GLU A 131 5.95 35.81 -3.62
C GLU A 131 6.48 34.39 -3.81
N LYS A 132 6.97 34.05 -5.00
CA LYS A 132 7.65 32.77 -5.25
C LYS A 132 8.84 32.58 -4.31
N LYS A 133 9.62 33.63 -4.07
CA LYS A 133 10.72 33.60 -3.11
C LYS A 133 10.21 33.43 -1.67
N ALA A 134 9.14 34.13 -1.28
CA ALA A 134 8.54 34.01 0.04
C ALA A 134 8.08 32.58 0.32
N VAL A 135 7.34 31.95 -0.61
CA VAL A 135 6.93 30.54 -0.49
C VAL A 135 8.14 29.61 -0.34
N ARG A 136 9.17 29.77 -1.18
CA ARG A 136 10.42 28.99 -1.05
C ARG A 136 11.13 29.19 0.29
N GLN A 137 10.99 30.35 0.93
CA GLN A 137 11.57 30.64 2.25
C GLN A 137 10.67 30.17 3.40
N SER A 138 9.37 29.96 3.16
CA SER A 138 8.41 29.46 4.15
C SER A 138 8.42 27.94 4.28
N PHE A 139 8.83 27.20 3.24
CA PHE A 139 8.86 25.74 3.23
C PHE A 139 10.26 25.22 2.93
N ALA A 140 10.84 24.48 3.88
CA ALA A 140 12.22 24.02 3.79
C ALA A 140 12.46 23.04 2.64
N SER A 141 13.59 23.20 1.96
CA SER A 141 14.22 22.19 1.11
C SER A 141 15.11 21.26 1.93
N SER A 142 15.79 20.29 1.29
CA SER A 142 16.71 19.38 1.99
C SER A 142 17.98 19.09 1.19
N PHE A 143 19.15 19.29 1.80
CA PHE A 143 20.42 18.86 1.22
C PHE A 143 20.61 17.36 1.47
N LEU A 144 20.53 16.56 0.40
CA LEU A 144 20.64 15.10 0.46
C LEU A 144 22.08 14.61 0.41
N TRP A 145 22.97 15.39 -0.20
CA TRP A 145 24.38 15.04 -0.39
C TRP A 145 25.22 16.28 -0.70
N ALA A 146 26.51 16.24 -0.40
CA ALA A 146 27.48 17.24 -0.83
C ALA A 146 28.82 16.60 -1.19
N GLY A 147 29.32 16.89 -2.39
CA GLY A 147 30.64 16.45 -2.88
C GLY A 147 31.60 17.60 -3.09
N ASP A 148 32.90 17.34 -3.02
CA ASP A 148 33.92 18.33 -3.32
C ASP A 148 34.08 18.51 -4.84
N ILE A 149 34.23 19.76 -5.27
CA ILE A 149 34.56 20.09 -6.66
C ILE A 149 36.06 19.82 -6.84
N ILE A 150 36.38 18.80 -7.64
CA ILE A 150 37.74 18.31 -7.84
C ILE A 150 38.53 19.27 -8.73
N SER A 151 37.90 19.72 -9.81
CA SER A 151 38.49 20.61 -10.80
C SER A 151 37.41 21.34 -11.58
N GLU A 152 37.76 22.49 -12.14
CA GLU A 152 36.88 23.27 -13.03
C GLU A 152 37.47 23.26 -14.45
N SER A 153 36.60 23.13 -15.47
CA SER A 153 37.03 23.22 -16.87
C SER A 153 37.24 24.68 -17.28
N ALA A 154 37.89 24.92 -18.42
CA ALA A 154 38.03 26.28 -18.96
C ALA A 154 36.69 26.94 -19.31
N SER A 155 35.65 26.14 -19.59
CA SER A 155 34.26 26.56 -19.81
C SER A 155 33.46 26.75 -18.51
N GLY A 156 34.06 26.47 -17.34
CA GLY A 156 33.41 26.60 -16.04
C GLY A 156 32.62 25.37 -15.59
N GLU A 157 32.71 24.24 -16.30
CA GLU A 157 32.11 22.98 -15.84
C GLU A 157 32.78 22.50 -14.56
N LEU A 158 32.03 21.78 -13.74
CA LEU A 158 32.48 21.29 -12.44
C LEU A 158 32.68 19.78 -12.50
N LEU A 159 33.90 19.29 -12.24
CA LEU A 159 34.16 17.86 -12.10
C LEU A 159 33.96 17.46 -10.64
N VAL A 160 33.07 16.52 -10.39
CA VAL A 160 32.70 16.08 -9.05
C VAL A 160 32.66 14.56 -8.99
N ASP A 161 33.26 13.94 -7.97
CA ASP A 161 33.08 12.52 -7.68
C ASP A 161 31.69 12.29 -7.07
N ILE A 162 30.81 11.62 -7.80
CA ILE A 162 29.43 11.35 -7.37
C ILE A 162 29.29 9.99 -6.70
N SER A 163 30.37 9.26 -6.44
CA SER A 163 30.29 7.90 -5.88
C SER A 163 29.53 7.87 -4.55
N GLY A 164 29.80 8.84 -3.66
CA GLY A 164 29.07 8.97 -2.38
C GLY A 164 27.60 9.40 -2.54
N PHE A 165 27.21 10.00 -3.66
CA PHE A 165 25.81 10.27 -3.98
C PHE A 165 25.09 9.00 -4.40
N LEU A 166 25.77 8.10 -5.14
CA LEU A 166 25.21 6.85 -5.64
C LEU A 166 25.09 5.78 -4.54
N THR A 167 26.01 5.77 -3.57
CA THR A 167 26.02 4.81 -2.46
C THR A 167 25.28 5.28 -1.20
N ARG A 168 24.63 6.45 -1.24
CA ARG A 168 23.76 6.89 -0.13
C ARG A 168 22.55 5.98 0.01
N ASP A 169 21.91 6.02 1.17
CA ASP A 169 20.62 5.35 1.39
C ASP A 169 19.49 6.12 0.67
N ALA A 170 19.27 5.87 -0.62
CA ALA A 170 18.30 6.63 -1.40
C ALA A 170 16.85 6.19 -1.18
N LEU A 171 16.67 4.96 -0.71
CA LEU A 171 15.39 4.29 -0.58
C LEU A 171 14.98 4.06 0.89
N ASP A 172 15.67 4.71 1.83
CA ASP A 172 15.46 4.54 3.27
C ASP A 172 15.52 3.06 3.73
N VAL A 173 16.42 2.29 3.14
CA VAL A 173 16.61 0.85 3.38
C VAL A 173 16.86 0.58 4.86
N LYS A 174 17.65 1.43 5.53
CA LYS A 174 17.90 1.29 6.98
C LYS A 174 16.62 1.45 7.80
N ALA A 175 15.74 2.38 7.41
CA ALA A 175 14.47 2.59 8.12
C ALA A 175 13.49 1.46 7.85
N ALA A 176 13.41 0.97 6.61
CA ALA A 176 12.58 -0.19 6.24
C ALA A 176 12.94 -1.43 7.09
N LEU A 177 14.25 -1.69 7.28
CA LEU A 177 14.72 -2.78 8.14
C LEU A 177 14.42 -2.51 9.63
N LYS A 178 14.78 -1.32 10.14
CA LYS A 178 14.58 -0.98 11.55
C LYS A 178 13.12 -1.01 11.99
N ASN A 179 12.21 -0.57 11.12
CA ASN A 179 10.78 -0.50 11.41
C ASN A 179 10.09 -1.87 11.30
N ASN A 180 10.75 -2.87 10.71
CA ASN A 180 10.25 -4.23 10.69
C ASN A 180 10.82 -5.04 11.88
N PRO A 181 9.97 -5.48 12.83
CA PRO A 181 10.42 -6.19 14.04
C PRO A 181 11.09 -7.55 13.74
N LYS A 182 10.95 -8.08 12.52
CA LYS A 182 11.53 -9.35 12.08
C LYS A 182 12.73 -9.19 11.14
N ALA A 183 13.24 -7.98 10.92
CA ALA A 183 14.44 -7.74 10.12
C ALA A 183 15.70 -7.53 10.98
N GLY A 184 15.67 -6.55 11.89
CA GLY A 184 16.81 -6.14 12.72
C GLY A 184 17.26 -4.71 12.44
N VAL A 185 18.41 -4.31 13.00
CA VAL A 185 19.01 -2.97 12.80
C VAL A 185 20.30 -3.11 12.02
N PHE A 186 20.43 -2.34 10.94
CA PHE A 186 21.56 -2.39 10.02
C PHE A 186 22.10 -1.01 9.71
N SER A 187 23.39 -0.96 9.36
CA SER A 187 24.09 0.22 8.86
C SER A 187 24.68 -0.08 7.48
N ILE A 188 24.86 0.95 6.66
CA ILE A 188 25.60 0.82 5.40
C ILE A 188 27.09 0.71 5.71
N ALA A 189 27.76 -0.24 5.07
CA ALA A 189 29.19 -0.47 5.18
C ALA A 189 29.92 0.26 4.05
N ASP A 190 30.50 1.43 4.35
CA ASP A 190 31.18 2.28 3.37
C ASP A 190 32.37 1.58 2.70
N ASP A 191 33.03 0.65 3.39
CA ASP A 191 34.19 -0.10 2.88
C ASP A 191 33.84 -1.13 1.80
N ARG A 192 32.55 -1.44 1.66
CA ARG A 192 32.00 -2.47 0.76
C ARG A 192 30.78 -1.99 -0.01
N SER A 193 30.60 -0.68 -0.09
CA SER A 193 29.56 -0.04 -0.88
C SER A 193 30.22 0.87 -1.92
N MET A 194 29.90 0.66 -3.19
CA MET A 194 30.60 1.29 -4.31
C MET A 194 29.71 1.33 -5.56
N PRO A 195 29.89 2.32 -6.46
CA PRO A 195 29.27 2.30 -7.77
C PRO A 195 29.62 1.03 -8.56
N ASP A 196 28.66 0.45 -9.25
CA ASP A 196 28.92 -0.55 -10.29
C ASP A 196 29.21 0.19 -11.61
N VAL A 197 30.49 0.46 -11.84
CA VAL A 197 30.95 1.17 -13.03
C VAL A 197 30.58 0.44 -14.33
N SER A 198 30.35 -0.88 -14.29
CA SER A 198 29.94 -1.65 -15.47
C SER A 198 28.48 -1.45 -15.86
N ALA A 199 27.66 -0.96 -14.93
CA ALA A 199 26.25 -0.65 -15.10
C ALA A 199 25.98 0.88 -15.07
N ALA A 200 26.98 1.68 -15.42
CA ALA A 200 26.81 3.11 -15.69
C ALA A 200 26.42 3.30 -17.17
N LEU A 201 25.26 3.89 -17.42
CA LEU A 201 24.71 4.10 -18.76
C LEU A 201 24.44 5.58 -19.00
N ALA A 202 24.75 6.07 -20.20
CA ALA A 202 24.54 7.46 -20.60
C ALA A 202 23.69 7.55 -21.86
N PHE A 203 22.67 8.41 -21.81
CA PHE A 203 21.74 8.67 -22.90
C PHE A 203 21.49 10.18 -23.03
N PRO A 204 20.91 10.66 -24.14
CA PRO A 204 20.71 12.10 -24.37
C PRO A 204 19.94 12.84 -23.26
N ASP A 205 18.96 12.17 -22.64
CA ASP A 205 18.02 12.76 -21.68
C ASP A 205 18.06 12.12 -20.29
N ASN A 206 18.93 11.13 -20.07
CA ASN A 206 19.10 10.49 -18.78
C ASN A 206 20.48 9.85 -18.63
N VAL A 207 20.88 9.64 -17.39
CA VAL A 207 21.98 8.74 -17.01
C VAL A 207 21.47 7.77 -15.95
N GLU A 208 21.92 6.53 -16.04
CA GLU A 208 21.52 5.44 -15.17
C GLU A 208 22.75 4.86 -14.48
N PHE A 209 22.66 4.60 -13.18
CA PHE A 209 23.77 4.06 -12.39
C PHE A 209 23.28 2.99 -11.42
N ASP A 210 23.96 1.85 -11.38
CA ASP A 210 23.86 0.92 -10.25
C ASP A 210 24.97 1.18 -9.22
N ALA A 211 24.66 0.89 -7.97
CA ALA A 211 25.61 0.87 -6.87
C ALA A 211 25.35 -0.32 -5.95
N PHE A 212 26.41 -0.96 -5.51
CA PHE A 212 26.36 -1.97 -4.45
C PHE A 212 26.19 -1.26 -3.11
N LEU A 213 25.16 -1.64 -2.37
CA LEU A 213 24.88 -1.15 -1.02
C LEU A 213 24.96 -2.32 -0.04
N THR A 214 26.07 -2.42 0.68
CA THR A 214 26.27 -3.50 1.66
C THR A 214 25.77 -3.05 3.03
N LEU A 215 24.89 -3.84 3.64
CA LEU A 215 24.31 -3.59 4.96
C LEU A 215 24.84 -4.59 5.97
N THR A 216 25.26 -4.08 7.14
CA THR A 216 25.80 -4.89 8.24
C THR A 216 25.02 -4.69 9.53
N GLY A 217 24.80 -5.77 10.27
CA GLY A 217 24.09 -5.75 11.54
C GLY A 217 24.44 -6.96 12.41
N ASP A 218 24.36 -6.78 13.72
CA ASP A 218 24.82 -7.79 14.68
C ASP A 218 23.74 -8.77 15.17
N ASP A 219 22.46 -8.47 14.88
CA ASP A 219 21.31 -9.23 15.36
C ASP A 219 20.25 -9.38 14.26
N PRO A 220 20.59 -10.07 13.15
CA PRO A 220 19.63 -10.34 12.08
C PRO A 220 18.48 -11.20 12.60
N LYS A 221 17.27 -10.83 12.21
CA LYS A 221 16.04 -11.53 12.60
C LYS A 221 15.53 -12.40 11.47
N SER A 222 14.39 -13.04 11.72
CA SER A 222 13.90 -14.14 10.90
C SER A 222 13.80 -13.80 9.42
N GLU A 223 13.33 -12.63 9.01
CA GLU A 223 13.14 -12.28 7.59
C GLU A 223 14.46 -12.07 6.83
N VAL A 224 15.50 -11.56 7.49
CA VAL A 224 16.83 -11.39 6.87
C VAL A 224 17.56 -12.73 6.82
N LEU A 225 17.57 -13.48 7.93
CA LEU A 225 18.14 -14.84 7.97
C LEU A 225 17.54 -15.77 6.91
N ALA A 226 16.28 -15.52 6.58
CA ALA A 226 15.48 -16.28 5.65
C ALA A 226 15.83 -16.08 4.16
N THR A 227 16.51 -14.99 3.83
CA THR A 227 16.66 -14.54 2.44
C THR A 227 18.09 -14.16 2.08
N ALA A 228 18.83 -13.56 3.01
CA ALA A 228 20.23 -13.19 2.80
C ALA A 228 21.15 -14.41 2.84
N ALA A 229 22.20 -14.38 2.01
CA ALA A 229 23.26 -15.40 2.03
C ALA A 229 24.06 -15.40 3.35
N ASP A 230 24.32 -14.21 3.91
CA ASP A 230 24.80 -14.01 5.27
C ASP A 230 23.89 -12.96 5.93
N GLY A 231 23.19 -13.35 7.00
CA GLY A 231 22.26 -12.45 7.68
C GLY A 231 22.94 -11.23 8.32
N ARG A 232 24.23 -11.31 8.67
CA ARG A 232 24.97 -10.22 9.32
C ARG A 232 25.55 -9.22 8.32
N ALA A 233 25.67 -9.61 7.05
CA ALA A 233 26.22 -8.79 5.98
C ALA A 233 25.61 -9.20 4.64
N PHE A 234 24.75 -8.34 4.07
CA PHE A 234 24.13 -8.59 2.77
C PHE A 234 24.21 -7.35 1.88
N THR A 235 24.20 -7.56 0.57
CA THR A 235 24.35 -6.48 -0.42
C THR A 235 23.10 -6.38 -1.29
N LEU A 236 22.59 -5.16 -1.43
CA LEU A 236 21.56 -4.81 -2.40
C LEU A 236 22.21 -4.08 -3.58
N VAL A 237 21.55 -4.06 -4.73
CA VAL A 237 21.97 -3.22 -5.87
C VAL A 237 20.95 -2.10 -6.02
N GLN A 238 21.36 -0.89 -5.63
CA GLN A 238 20.57 0.33 -5.76
C GLN A 238 20.79 0.95 -7.13
N HIS A 239 19.70 1.21 -7.83
CA HIS A 239 19.69 1.94 -9.09
C HIS A 239 19.38 3.42 -8.83
N VAL A 240 20.06 4.32 -9.54
CA VAL A 240 19.80 5.76 -9.53
C VAL A 240 19.72 6.27 -10.97
N SER A 241 18.58 6.88 -11.30
CA SER A 241 18.35 7.59 -12.55
C SER A 241 18.44 9.09 -12.33
N LEU A 242 19.15 9.82 -13.19
CA LEU A 242 19.04 11.28 -13.30
C LEU A 242 18.49 11.63 -14.67
N VAL A 243 17.31 12.27 -14.67
CA VAL A 243 16.48 12.47 -15.85
C VAL A 243 16.31 13.96 -16.13
N ARG A 244 16.41 14.34 -17.41
CA ARG A 244 16.11 15.68 -17.88
C ARG A 244 14.67 16.05 -17.56
N LEU A 245 14.45 17.30 -17.13
CA LEU A 245 13.11 17.82 -16.94
C LEU A 245 12.33 17.84 -18.26
N PRO A 246 11.02 17.51 -18.25
CA PRO A 246 10.16 17.72 -19.40
C PRO A 246 10.13 19.18 -19.85
N ASP A 247 9.85 19.38 -21.14
CA ASP A 247 9.58 20.70 -21.71
C ASP A 247 8.25 21.30 -21.23
N ASP A 248 8.02 22.57 -21.55
CA ASP A 248 6.79 23.30 -21.17
C ASP A 248 5.58 22.97 -22.09
N GLY A 249 5.68 21.94 -22.94
CA GLY A 249 4.63 21.57 -23.91
C GLY A 249 3.50 20.71 -23.35
N TYR A 250 3.60 20.24 -22.10
CA TYR A 250 2.57 19.44 -21.47
C TYR A 250 1.48 20.32 -20.85
N THR A 251 0.21 19.95 -21.07
CA THR A 251 -0.94 20.59 -20.42
C THR A 251 -1.42 19.72 -19.24
N PRO A 252 -1.24 20.17 -17.98
CA PRO A 252 -1.77 19.48 -16.82
C PRO A 252 -3.29 19.37 -16.85
N ARG A 253 -3.81 18.26 -16.31
CA ARG A 253 -5.26 18.04 -16.13
C ARG A 253 -5.60 18.26 -14.65
N ALA A 254 -6.57 19.13 -14.37
CA ALA A 254 -7.05 19.29 -13.00
C ALA A 254 -7.70 18.00 -12.50
N PHE A 255 -7.42 17.62 -11.25
CA PHE A 255 -7.96 16.40 -10.67
C PHE A 255 -9.47 16.51 -10.37
N ASP A 256 -10.19 15.41 -10.58
CA ASP A 256 -11.57 15.22 -10.12
C ASP A 256 -11.73 13.91 -9.34
N VAL A 257 -12.11 14.02 -8.08
CA VAL A 257 -12.33 12.87 -7.18
C VAL A 257 -13.38 11.88 -7.71
N ARG A 258 -14.31 12.34 -8.55
CA ARG A 258 -15.34 11.49 -9.17
C ARG A 258 -14.80 10.58 -10.27
N SER A 259 -13.63 10.88 -10.82
CA SER A 259 -13.09 10.23 -12.02
C SER A 259 -12.36 8.91 -11.76
N GLY A 260 -12.01 8.62 -10.50
CA GLY A 260 -11.20 7.45 -10.16
C GLY A 260 -9.77 7.52 -10.67
N THR A 261 -9.18 8.71 -10.79
CA THR A 261 -7.76 8.89 -11.15
C THR A 261 -6.87 9.13 -9.93
N ILE A 262 -5.57 8.98 -10.08
CA ILE A 262 -4.56 9.28 -9.06
C ILE A 262 -4.16 10.75 -9.16
N ASP A 263 -4.09 11.42 -8.01
CA ASP A 263 -3.85 12.86 -7.91
C ASP A 263 -2.42 13.20 -7.48
N VAL A 264 -1.97 14.42 -7.81
CA VAL A 264 -0.71 15.02 -7.38
C VAL A 264 -1.04 16.34 -6.68
N PRO A 265 -1.23 16.31 -5.35
CA PRO A 265 -1.69 17.48 -4.60
C PRO A 265 -0.58 18.50 -4.38
N TYR A 266 -0.94 19.78 -4.46
CA TYR A 266 -0.04 20.91 -4.17
C TYR A 266 -0.81 22.10 -3.60
N TYR A 267 -0.08 23.03 -2.98
CA TYR A 267 -0.61 24.27 -2.41
C TYR A 267 -0.10 25.45 -3.22
N ASP A 268 -1.02 26.15 -3.90
CA ASP A 268 -0.74 27.34 -4.68
C ASP A 268 -1.07 28.61 -3.89
N PHE A 269 -0.05 29.24 -3.32
CA PHE A 269 -0.18 30.47 -2.53
C PHE A 269 -0.43 31.72 -3.38
N SER A 270 -0.31 31.63 -4.71
CA SER A 270 -0.73 32.71 -5.60
C SER A 270 -2.20 32.65 -5.99
N ALA A 271 -2.95 31.66 -5.48
CA ALA A 271 -4.40 31.62 -5.63
C ALA A 271 -5.02 32.92 -5.08
N PRO A 272 -6.03 33.50 -5.76
CA PRO A 272 -6.72 34.67 -5.25
C PRO A 272 -7.43 34.34 -3.93
N LEU A 273 -7.75 35.36 -3.12
CA LEU A 273 -8.34 35.17 -1.79
C LEU A 273 -9.70 34.44 -1.80
N ASP A 274 -10.43 34.49 -2.91
CA ASP A 274 -11.68 33.75 -3.14
C ASP A 274 -11.47 32.39 -3.84
N GLY A 275 -10.22 32.03 -4.12
CA GLY A 275 -9.81 30.78 -4.73
C GLY A 275 -9.35 29.71 -3.72
N GLN A 276 -9.10 28.50 -4.23
CA GLN A 276 -8.58 27.40 -3.43
C GLN A 276 -7.05 27.34 -3.50
N VAL A 277 -6.39 27.34 -2.34
CA VAL A 277 -4.94 27.16 -2.23
C VAL A 277 -4.56 25.71 -2.52
N ARG A 278 -5.25 24.74 -1.90
CA ARG A 278 -5.01 23.32 -2.19
C ARG A 278 -5.61 22.97 -3.54
N LYS A 279 -4.76 22.56 -4.48
CA LYS A 279 -5.10 22.10 -5.82
C LYS A 279 -4.49 20.71 -6.04
N SER A 280 -4.87 20.06 -7.13
CA SER A 280 -4.28 18.77 -7.49
C SER A 280 -4.36 18.54 -8.99
N TYR A 281 -3.33 17.91 -9.54
CA TYR A 281 -3.30 17.45 -10.93
C TYR A 281 -3.65 15.96 -11.02
N ALA A 282 -4.31 15.54 -12.08
CA ALA A 282 -4.44 14.12 -12.41
C ALA A 282 -3.14 13.64 -13.06
N ARG A 283 -2.62 12.50 -12.58
CA ARG A 283 -1.39 11.89 -13.08
C ARG A 283 -1.66 11.13 -14.39
N ARG A 284 -0.94 11.44 -15.47
CA ARG A 284 -1.09 10.73 -16.77
C ARG A 284 0.12 10.86 -17.68
N PHE A 285 0.22 9.94 -18.65
CA PHE A 285 1.18 10.07 -19.75
C PHE A 285 0.79 11.18 -20.72
N ARG A 286 1.79 11.82 -21.34
CA ARG A 286 1.57 12.74 -22.47
C ARG A 286 1.15 11.94 -23.70
N LEU A 287 -0.07 12.18 -24.17
CA LEU A 287 -0.56 11.73 -25.48
C LEU A 287 -1.00 12.93 -26.29
N GLU A 288 -0.61 12.94 -27.56
CA GLU A 288 -1.00 13.95 -28.53
C GLU A 288 -1.41 13.26 -29.82
N LYS A 289 -2.57 13.60 -30.39
CA LYS A 289 -2.97 13.04 -31.68
C LYS A 289 -2.01 13.43 -32.80
N GLN A 290 -1.77 12.52 -33.74
CA GLN A 290 -1.09 12.82 -35.00
C GLN A 290 -1.90 13.84 -35.82
N ASP A 291 -3.22 13.63 -35.95
CA ASP A 291 -4.15 14.64 -36.46
C ASP A 291 -4.93 15.28 -35.28
N PRO A 292 -4.58 16.51 -34.85
CA PRO A 292 -5.23 17.18 -33.73
C PRO A 292 -6.67 17.62 -34.02
N THR A 293 -7.14 17.51 -35.27
CA THR A 293 -8.50 17.87 -35.66
C THR A 293 -9.44 16.66 -35.73
N ALA A 294 -8.88 15.45 -35.73
CA ALA A 294 -9.66 14.22 -35.79
C ALA A 294 -10.26 13.87 -34.42
N ALA A 295 -11.50 13.35 -34.43
CA ALA A 295 -12.11 12.79 -33.23
C ALA A 295 -11.31 11.58 -32.69
N SER A 296 -10.73 10.79 -33.59
CA SER A 296 -9.90 9.62 -33.30
C SER A 296 -8.68 9.60 -34.22
N SER A 297 -7.49 9.47 -33.64
CA SER A 297 -6.20 9.43 -34.35
C SER A 297 -5.16 8.75 -33.48
N PRO A 298 -4.23 7.95 -34.03
CA PRO A 298 -3.08 7.47 -33.28
C PRO A 298 -2.27 8.64 -32.69
N ALA A 299 -1.57 8.36 -31.60
CA ALA A 299 -0.71 9.31 -30.92
C ALA A 299 0.61 9.52 -31.67
N LYS A 300 1.20 10.71 -31.54
CA LYS A 300 2.55 11.00 -32.05
C LYS A 300 3.60 10.09 -31.41
N LYS A 301 3.48 9.85 -30.09
CA LYS A 301 4.31 8.95 -29.32
C LYS A 301 3.41 7.94 -28.57
N PRO A 302 3.29 6.71 -29.06
CA PRO A 302 2.55 5.66 -28.36
C PRO A 302 3.15 5.32 -27.01
N ILE A 303 2.31 4.86 -26.08
CA ILE A 303 2.73 4.29 -24.80
C ILE A 303 3.06 2.81 -25.03
N VAL A 304 4.24 2.39 -24.56
CA VAL A 304 4.77 1.04 -24.74
C VAL A 304 5.15 0.48 -23.39
N PHE A 305 4.58 -0.66 -23.03
CA PHE A 305 4.98 -1.44 -21.87
C PHE A 305 5.79 -2.65 -22.31
N TYR A 306 6.77 -3.03 -21.48
CA TYR A 306 7.65 -4.16 -21.74
C TYR A 306 7.58 -5.15 -20.58
N VAL A 307 7.22 -6.40 -20.86
CA VAL A 307 7.23 -7.50 -19.89
C VAL A 307 8.66 -8.05 -19.75
N ASP A 308 9.12 -8.20 -18.51
CA ASP A 308 10.42 -8.76 -18.18
C ASP A 308 10.64 -10.12 -18.88
N SER A 309 11.73 -10.21 -19.64
CA SER A 309 12.10 -11.40 -20.40
C SER A 309 12.46 -12.60 -19.50
N GLY A 310 12.72 -12.36 -18.20
CA GLY A 310 12.93 -13.39 -17.19
C GLY A 310 11.64 -14.09 -16.71
N ALA A 311 10.46 -13.62 -17.10
CA ALA A 311 9.21 -14.31 -16.77
C ALA A 311 9.10 -15.66 -17.51
N PRO A 312 8.65 -16.76 -16.85
CA PRO A 312 8.42 -18.04 -17.51
C PRO A 312 7.45 -17.88 -18.71
N PRO A 313 7.62 -18.63 -19.83
CA PRO A 313 6.87 -18.36 -21.07
C PRO A 313 5.36 -18.23 -20.91
N GLU A 314 4.68 -19.19 -20.28
CA GLU A 314 3.21 -19.13 -20.07
C GLU A 314 2.77 -17.93 -19.21
N ILE A 315 3.59 -17.56 -18.23
CA ILE A 315 3.35 -16.41 -17.36
C ILE A 315 3.54 -15.12 -18.17
N ARG A 316 4.65 -15.02 -18.90
CA ARG A 316 4.99 -13.88 -19.74
C ARG A 316 3.89 -13.62 -20.77
N ASP A 317 3.40 -14.66 -21.43
CA ASP A 317 2.36 -14.53 -22.45
C ASP A 317 1.03 -14.05 -21.81
N ALA A 318 0.68 -14.54 -20.61
CA ALA A 318 -0.48 -14.04 -19.84
C ALA A 318 -0.31 -12.57 -19.37
N LEU A 319 0.90 -12.16 -18.99
CA LEU A 319 1.22 -10.78 -18.63
C LEU A 319 1.04 -9.84 -19.83
N VAL A 320 1.58 -10.22 -21.00
CA VAL A 320 1.43 -9.46 -22.25
C VAL A 320 -0.05 -9.34 -22.61
N GLU A 321 -0.78 -10.45 -22.57
CA GLU A 321 -2.21 -10.47 -22.93
C GLU A 321 -3.05 -9.58 -22.02
N GLY A 322 -2.93 -9.74 -20.69
CA GLY A 322 -3.72 -8.97 -19.73
C GLY A 322 -3.43 -7.48 -19.77
N ALA A 323 -2.15 -7.09 -19.81
CA ALA A 323 -1.78 -5.68 -19.94
C ALA A 323 -2.26 -5.08 -21.26
N SER A 324 -2.34 -5.87 -22.34
CA SER A 324 -2.80 -5.40 -23.66
C SER A 324 -4.27 -5.00 -23.70
N TRP A 325 -5.10 -5.40 -22.72
CA TRP A 325 -6.51 -5.02 -22.65
C TRP A 325 -6.72 -3.51 -22.58
N TRP A 326 -5.75 -2.74 -22.07
CA TRP A 326 -5.82 -1.28 -22.06
C TRP A 326 -5.86 -0.63 -23.45
N ALA A 327 -5.45 -1.35 -24.51
CA ALA A 327 -5.55 -0.86 -25.89
C ALA A 327 -6.99 -0.45 -26.25
N ASP A 328 -7.99 -1.19 -25.77
CA ASP A 328 -9.40 -0.92 -26.02
C ASP A 328 -9.85 0.38 -25.35
N ALA A 329 -9.43 0.63 -24.11
CA ALA A 329 -9.72 1.89 -23.40
C ALA A 329 -9.04 3.10 -24.06
N PHE A 330 -7.81 2.95 -24.57
CA PHE A 330 -7.15 4.02 -25.34
C PHE A 330 -7.82 4.28 -26.70
N ALA A 331 -8.25 3.23 -27.41
CA ALA A 331 -9.04 3.39 -28.62
C ALA A 331 -10.37 4.12 -28.32
N ALA A 332 -11.04 3.78 -27.21
CA ALA A 332 -12.26 4.43 -26.76
C ALA A 332 -12.03 5.90 -26.34
N ALA A 333 -10.84 6.25 -25.85
CA ALA A 333 -10.41 7.62 -25.58
C ALA A 333 -10.01 8.42 -26.84
N GLY A 334 -10.08 7.81 -28.03
CA GLY A 334 -9.76 8.45 -29.32
C GLY A 334 -8.31 8.27 -29.78
N PHE A 335 -7.59 7.31 -29.21
CA PHE A 335 -6.19 6.98 -29.51
C PHE A 335 -6.01 5.52 -29.95
N PRO A 336 -6.56 5.11 -31.11
CA PRO A 336 -6.32 3.77 -31.65
C PRO A 336 -4.82 3.55 -31.89
N ASP A 337 -4.36 2.31 -31.78
CA ASP A 337 -2.97 1.89 -32.05
C ASP A 337 -1.88 2.69 -31.29
N SER A 338 -2.26 3.29 -30.14
CA SER A 338 -1.38 4.19 -29.37
C SER A 338 -0.91 3.59 -28.04
N TYR A 339 -1.32 2.36 -27.74
CA TYR A 339 -0.91 1.60 -26.57
C TYR A 339 -0.50 0.19 -27.03
N ARG A 340 0.63 -0.29 -26.54
CA ARG A 340 1.11 -1.65 -26.84
C ARG A 340 1.91 -2.26 -25.71
N VAL A 341 1.92 -3.59 -25.67
CA VAL A 341 2.70 -4.38 -24.71
C VAL A 341 3.59 -5.35 -25.47
N GLU A 342 4.87 -5.34 -25.14
CA GLU A 342 5.92 -6.11 -25.81
C GLU A 342 6.77 -6.87 -24.76
N VAL A 343 7.68 -7.73 -25.21
CA VAL A 343 8.70 -8.33 -24.33
C VAL A 343 9.89 -7.37 -24.27
N LEU A 344 10.47 -7.20 -23.08
CA LEU A 344 11.66 -6.36 -22.88
C LEU A 344 12.81 -6.86 -23.76
N PRO A 345 13.39 -6.02 -24.64
CA PRO A 345 14.50 -6.42 -25.47
C PRO A 345 15.75 -6.79 -24.66
N ASP A 346 16.56 -7.69 -25.21
CA ASP A 346 17.83 -8.09 -24.59
C ASP A 346 18.77 -6.89 -24.42
N GLY A 347 19.47 -6.85 -23.28
CA GLY A 347 20.47 -5.82 -22.97
C GLY A 347 19.90 -4.48 -22.48
N VAL A 348 18.57 -4.33 -22.40
CA VAL A 348 17.93 -3.16 -21.77
C VAL A 348 17.95 -3.31 -20.25
N HIS A 349 18.38 -2.26 -19.54
CA HIS A 349 18.27 -2.22 -18.09
C HIS A 349 16.80 -2.04 -17.68
N PRO A 350 16.20 -2.92 -16.84
CA PRO A 350 14.76 -2.88 -16.55
C PRO A 350 14.31 -1.60 -15.81
N LEU A 351 15.24 -0.94 -15.10
CA LEU A 351 14.97 0.32 -14.40
C LEU A 351 15.28 1.59 -15.20
N ASP A 352 15.80 1.47 -16.43
CA ASP A 352 16.04 2.62 -17.32
C ASP A 352 14.75 3.43 -17.51
N ILE A 353 14.81 4.75 -17.33
CA ILE A 353 13.64 5.63 -17.37
C ILE A 353 12.90 5.59 -18.71
N ARG A 354 13.59 5.22 -19.80
CA ARG A 354 13.04 5.24 -21.17
C ARG A 354 12.07 4.10 -21.45
N TYR A 355 12.01 3.08 -20.58
CA TYR A 355 11.19 1.89 -20.76
C TYR A 355 10.17 1.77 -19.62
N ASN A 356 8.89 1.62 -19.97
CA ASN A 356 7.87 1.23 -19.00
C ASN A 356 7.92 -0.28 -18.82
N VAL A 357 8.25 -0.78 -17.63
CA VAL A 357 8.55 -2.20 -17.43
C VAL A 357 7.59 -2.87 -16.45
N ILE A 358 7.12 -4.05 -16.84
CA ILE A 358 6.37 -5.00 -16.01
C ILE A 358 7.36 -6.08 -15.54
N GLN A 359 7.87 -5.92 -14.32
CA GLN A 359 8.90 -6.78 -13.74
C GLN A 359 8.35 -8.01 -13.05
N TRP A 360 8.94 -9.17 -13.38
CA TRP A 360 8.63 -10.43 -12.73
C TRP A 360 9.57 -10.67 -11.54
N THR A 361 8.99 -10.70 -10.34
CA THR A 361 9.76 -10.64 -9.09
C THR A 361 9.63 -11.91 -8.26
N HIS A 362 10.77 -12.43 -7.83
CA HIS A 362 10.87 -13.58 -6.93
C HIS A 362 10.98 -13.13 -5.47
N ARG A 363 10.17 -13.75 -4.61
CA ARG A 363 10.11 -13.49 -3.17
C ARG A 363 10.04 -14.80 -2.42
N GLN A 364 10.49 -14.80 -1.17
CA GLN A 364 10.39 -15.98 -0.31
C GLN A 364 8.93 -16.27 0.07
N THR A 365 8.19 -15.25 0.47
CA THR A 365 6.78 -15.34 0.86
C THR A 365 5.89 -14.62 -0.15
N ARG A 366 4.58 -14.86 -0.06
CA ARG A 366 3.61 -14.14 -0.89
C ARG A 366 3.68 -12.64 -0.61
N GLY A 367 3.46 -11.86 -1.66
CA GLY A 367 3.53 -10.41 -1.60
C GLY A 367 2.50 -9.72 -2.46
N TRP A 368 2.32 -8.43 -2.21
CA TRP A 368 1.49 -7.59 -3.06
C TRP A 368 2.22 -7.31 -4.37
N SER A 369 1.44 -7.09 -5.42
CA SER A 369 1.95 -6.50 -6.64
C SER A 369 1.70 -4.99 -6.57
N TYR A 370 2.49 -4.24 -7.33
CA TYR A 370 2.46 -2.78 -7.25
C TYR A 370 2.65 -2.18 -8.65
N GLY A 371 1.78 -1.24 -9.01
CA GLY A 371 1.97 -0.32 -10.12
C GLY A 371 2.38 1.07 -9.62
N GLY A 372 3.60 1.49 -9.96
CA GLY A 372 4.12 2.82 -9.66
C GLY A 372 4.82 3.43 -10.87
N GLY A 373 5.66 4.43 -10.61
CA GLY A 373 6.41 5.07 -11.67
C GLY A 373 6.88 6.47 -11.31
N VAL A 374 7.62 7.07 -12.23
CA VAL A 374 8.20 8.41 -12.07
C VAL A 374 7.34 9.41 -12.81
N TYR A 375 7.04 10.52 -12.15
CA TYR A 375 6.31 11.64 -12.73
C TYR A 375 7.00 12.97 -12.43
N ASP A 376 6.67 14.00 -13.20
CA ASP A 376 7.07 15.37 -12.88
C ASP A 376 6.14 15.95 -11.81
N PRO A 377 6.63 16.22 -10.58
CA PRO A 377 5.79 16.74 -9.50
C PRO A 377 5.24 18.14 -9.77
N ARG A 378 5.75 18.84 -10.80
CA ARG A 378 5.30 20.19 -11.19
C ARG A 378 4.02 20.15 -12.04
N THR A 379 3.78 19.05 -12.75
CA THR A 379 2.73 18.98 -13.78
C THR A 379 1.86 17.72 -13.71
N GLY A 380 2.31 16.67 -13.03
CA GLY A 380 1.66 15.36 -13.03
C GLY A 380 1.93 14.53 -14.30
N GLU A 381 2.86 14.95 -15.16
CA GLU A 381 3.26 14.19 -16.35
C GLU A 381 4.00 12.90 -15.95
N MET A 382 3.49 11.74 -16.36
CA MET A 382 4.16 10.45 -16.19
C MET A 382 5.34 10.32 -17.17
N LEU A 383 6.49 9.92 -16.64
CA LEU A 383 7.75 9.74 -17.39
C LEU A 383 8.11 8.26 -17.56
N LYS A 384 7.90 7.45 -16.52
CA LYS A 384 8.14 6.00 -16.52
C LYS A 384 7.04 5.31 -15.72
N ALA A 385 6.52 4.21 -16.22
CA ALA A 385 5.78 3.23 -15.44
C ALA A 385 6.70 2.07 -14.99
N ASN A 386 6.51 1.63 -13.75
CA ASN A 386 7.22 0.48 -13.20
C ASN A 386 6.25 -0.40 -12.41
N VAL A 387 6.03 -1.61 -12.91
CA VAL A 387 5.11 -2.59 -12.32
C VAL A 387 5.92 -3.76 -11.75
N ILE A 388 5.55 -4.23 -10.56
CA ILE A 388 6.18 -5.37 -9.88
C ILE A 388 5.14 -6.45 -9.66
N LEU A 389 5.33 -7.64 -10.27
CA LEU A 389 4.42 -8.77 -10.14
C LEU A 389 5.11 -9.96 -9.47
N GLY A 390 4.50 -10.46 -8.39
CA GLY A 390 5.10 -11.47 -7.51
C GLY A 390 4.89 -12.92 -7.96
N SER A 391 5.97 -13.66 -8.16
CA SER A 391 5.94 -15.07 -8.61
C SER A 391 5.36 -16.09 -7.63
N GLN A 392 5.30 -15.79 -6.33
CA GLN A 392 4.67 -16.68 -5.36
C GLN A 392 3.13 -16.63 -5.44
N ARG A 393 2.57 -15.54 -5.96
CA ARG A 393 1.11 -15.34 -6.01
C ARG A 393 0.44 -16.39 -6.89
N VAL A 394 0.99 -16.65 -8.08
CA VAL A 394 0.45 -17.70 -8.97
C VAL A 394 0.48 -19.09 -8.34
N ARG A 395 1.49 -19.39 -7.51
CA ARG A 395 1.58 -20.68 -6.81
C ARG A 395 0.50 -20.81 -5.74
N GLN A 396 0.21 -19.73 -5.03
CA GLN A 396 -0.88 -19.67 -4.07
C GLN A 396 -2.24 -19.78 -4.76
N ASP A 397 -2.46 -19.04 -5.84
CA ASP A 397 -3.74 -19.07 -6.55
C ASP A 397 -3.98 -20.49 -7.11
N ARG A 398 -2.96 -21.14 -7.68
CA ARG A 398 -3.03 -22.56 -8.08
C ARG A 398 -3.38 -23.46 -6.89
N MET A 399 -2.75 -23.29 -5.72
CA MET A 399 -3.05 -24.07 -4.52
C MET A 399 -4.51 -23.90 -4.06
N ILE A 400 -5.05 -22.69 -4.11
CA ILE A 400 -6.45 -22.42 -3.79
C ILE A 400 -7.36 -23.18 -4.77
N PHE A 401 -7.07 -23.10 -6.07
CA PHE A 401 -7.84 -23.81 -7.08
C PHE A 401 -7.67 -25.34 -7.00
N GLU A 402 -6.51 -25.85 -6.63
CA GLU A 402 -6.30 -27.27 -6.34
C GLU A 402 -7.12 -27.72 -5.11
N GLY A 403 -7.21 -26.89 -4.08
CA GLY A 403 -8.13 -27.09 -2.94
C GLY A 403 -9.62 -27.08 -3.33
N LEU A 404 -9.97 -26.37 -4.40
CA LEU A 404 -11.33 -26.29 -4.93
C LEU A 404 -11.61 -27.23 -6.11
N ALA A 405 -10.65 -27.85 -6.77
CA ALA A 405 -10.90 -28.64 -7.98
C ALA A 405 -10.31 -30.06 -7.88
N GLY A 406 -9.31 -30.24 -7.00
CA GLY A 406 -8.46 -31.41 -6.96
C GLY A 406 -7.32 -31.32 -7.98
N THR A 407 -6.17 -31.93 -7.67
CA THR A 407 -4.96 -31.87 -8.51
C THR A 407 -5.08 -32.68 -9.81
N ALA A 408 -6.07 -33.57 -9.92
CA ALA A 408 -6.38 -34.29 -11.16
C ALA A 408 -6.81 -33.36 -12.30
N LYS A 409 -7.18 -32.11 -12.01
CA LYS A 409 -7.54 -31.08 -12.99
C LYS A 409 -6.36 -30.23 -13.44
N THR A 410 -5.27 -30.22 -12.67
CA THR A 410 -4.07 -29.41 -12.95
C THR A 410 -3.41 -29.82 -14.26
N GLY A 411 -3.28 -28.86 -15.18
CA GLY A 411 -2.64 -29.06 -16.48
C GLY A 411 -3.53 -29.74 -17.53
N THR A 412 -4.85 -29.83 -17.31
CA THR A 412 -5.79 -30.42 -18.28
C THR A 412 -6.20 -29.46 -19.40
N GLY A 413 -5.93 -28.15 -19.26
CA GLY A 413 -6.33 -27.10 -20.21
C GLY A 413 -7.82 -26.79 -20.21
N LYS A 414 -8.60 -27.35 -19.28
CA LYS A 414 -10.04 -27.13 -19.16
C LYS A 414 -10.35 -25.87 -18.35
N VAL A 415 -11.60 -25.44 -18.37
CA VAL A 415 -12.08 -24.28 -17.60
C VAL A 415 -11.90 -24.44 -16.08
N ASP A 416 -11.89 -25.68 -15.59
CA ASP A 416 -11.67 -26.05 -14.20
C ASP A 416 -10.21 -26.45 -13.89
N ASP A 417 -9.27 -26.19 -14.81
CA ASP A 417 -7.84 -26.40 -14.59
C ASP A 417 -7.26 -25.30 -13.69
N PRO A 418 -6.74 -25.63 -12.49
CA PRO A 418 -6.05 -24.69 -11.61
C PRO A 418 -4.97 -23.82 -12.27
N VAL A 419 -4.26 -24.35 -13.28
CA VAL A 419 -3.27 -23.57 -14.03
C VAL A 419 -3.94 -22.50 -14.90
N GLN A 420 -5.00 -22.86 -15.62
CA GLN A 420 -5.71 -21.90 -16.49
C GLN A 420 -6.37 -20.79 -15.68
N VAL A 421 -7.01 -21.13 -14.55
CA VAL A 421 -7.63 -20.13 -13.68
C VAL A 421 -6.57 -19.21 -13.04
N ALA A 422 -5.40 -19.75 -12.66
CA ALA A 422 -4.29 -18.94 -12.17
C ALA A 422 -3.70 -18.01 -13.27
N LEU A 423 -3.62 -18.46 -14.52
CA LEU A 423 -3.22 -17.61 -15.65
C LEU A 423 -4.25 -16.51 -15.93
N SER A 424 -5.55 -16.78 -15.82
CA SER A 424 -6.60 -15.75 -15.91
C SER A 424 -6.45 -14.70 -14.80
N ARG A 425 -6.06 -15.11 -13.58
CA ARG A 425 -5.73 -14.15 -12.52
C ARG A 425 -4.53 -13.29 -12.89
N ILE A 426 -3.48 -13.87 -13.48
CA ILE A 426 -2.30 -13.12 -13.91
C ILE A 426 -2.66 -12.06 -14.95
N ARG A 427 -3.53 -12.39 -15.92
CA ARG A 427 -4.01 -11.42 -16.91
C ARG A 427 -4.72 -10.24 -16.24
N GLN A 428 -5.68 -10.54 -15.35
CA GLN A 428 -6.42 -9.51 -14.62
C GLN A 428 -5.49 -8.65 -13.74
N LEU A 429 -4.54 -9.27 -13.05
CA LEU A 429 -3.59 -8.57 -12.20
C LEU A 429 -2.63 -7.70 -13.02
N ALA A 430 -2.16 -8.16 -14.18
CA ALA A 430 -1.33 -7.36 -15.08
C ALA A 430 -2.08 -6.10 -15.55
N ALA A 431 -3.34 -6.25 -15.97
CA ALA A 431 -4.20 -5.11 -16.34
C ALA A 431 -4.37 -4.14 -15.16
N HIS A 432 -4.64 -4.65 -13.96
CA HIS A 432 -4.82 -3.87 -12.74
C HIS A 432 -3.59 -3.01 -12.40
N GLU A 433 -2.42 -3.65 -12.28
CA GLU A 433 -1.21 -2.94 -11.87
C GLU A 433 -0.74 -1.94 -12.94
N VAL A 434 -0.92 -2.26 -14.23
CA VAL A 434 -0.68 -1.30 -15.32
C VAL A 434 -1.62 -0.10 -15.22
N GLY A 435 -2.88 -0.31 -14.85
CA GLY A 435 -3.87 0.77 -14.67
C GLY A 435 -3.42 1.85 -13.68
N HIS A 436 -2.81 1.46 -12.56
CA HIS A 436 -2.22 2.42 -11.61
C HIS A 436 -1.14 3.30 -12.23
N THR A 437 -0.31 2.72 -13.09
CA THR A 437 0.75 3.46 -13.78
C THR A 437 0.22 4.37 -14.89
N LEU A 438 -0.95 4.03 -15.46
CA LEU A 438 -1.67 4.86 -16.41
C LEU A 438 -2.44 6.01 -15.75
N GLY A 439 -2.54 6.02 -14.41
CA GLY A 439 -3.15 7.11 -13.65
C GLY A 439 -4.49 6.79 -12.99
N PHE A 440 -4.88 5.51 -12.91
CA PHE A 440 -6.18 5.11 -12.34
C PHE A 440 -6.04 4.60 -10.89
N ALA A 441 -6.94 5.05 -10.02
CA ALA A 441 -7.08 4.59 -8.64
C ALA A 441 -7.85 3.26 -8.60
N HIS A 442 -7.88 2.60 -7.44
CA HIS A 442 -8.73 1.42 -7.28
C HIS A 442 -10.21 1.79 -7.41
N ASN A 443 -11.01 0.88 -7.97
CA ASN A 443 -12.46 0.96 -7.93
C ASN A 443 -13.03 -0.34 -7.34
N PHE A 444 -13.18 -0.37 -6.02
CA PHE A 444 -13.69 -1.54 -5.31
C PHE A 444 -15.21 -1.73 -5.39
N ALA A 445 -15.89 -0.92 -6.21
CA ALA A 445 -17.30 -1.09 -6.49
C ALA A 445 -17.55 -1.99 -7.70
N ALA A 446 -16.55 -2.20 -8.56
CA ALA A 446 -16.74 -2.75 -9.90
C ALA A 446 -17.35 -4.16 -9.90
N SER A 447 -16.96 -5.01 -8.95
CA SER A 447 -17.50 -6.35 -8.74
C SER A 447 -19.01 -6.37 -8.52
N THR A 448 -19.61 -5.25 -8.09
CA THR A 448 -21.05 -5.10 -7.84
C THR A 448 -21.86 -4.56 -9.03
N ASN A 449 -21.19 -4.09 -10.09
CA ASN A 449 -21.81 -3.56 -11.30
C ASN A 449 -21.15 -4.15 -12.54
N ASP A 450 -21.29 -5.48 -12.69
CA ASP A 450 -20.87 -6.24 -13.87
C ASP A 450 -19.36 -6.17 -14.15
N ARG A 451 -18.54 -6.17 -13.08
CA ARG A 451 -17.07 -6.12 -13.15
C ARG A 451 -16.57 -5.00 -14.06
N ALA A 452 -17.22 -3.84 -13.98
CA ALA A 452 -17.02 -2.72 -14.88
C ALA A 452 -15.60 -2.13 -14.89
N SER A 453 -14.67 -2.60 -14.05
CA SER A 453 -13.32 -2.09 -13.98
C SER A 453 -12.33 -3.20 -13.59
N VAL A 454 -11.18 -3.23 -14.27
CA VAL A 454 -10.02 -4.03 -13.84
C VAL A 454 -9.36 -3.45 -12.59
N MET A 455 -9.68 -2.22 -12.21
CA MET A 455 -9.19 -1.54 -11.00
C MET A 455 -9.83 -2.03 -9.70
N ASP A 456 -10.69 -3.05 -9.76
CA ASP A 456 -11.11 -3.82 -8.58
C ASP A 456 -10.11 -4.95 -8.29
N TYR A 457 -10.22 -5.56 -7.11
CA TYR A 457 -9.44 -6.72 -6.67
C TYR A 457 -10.37 -7.91 -6.37
N PRO A 458 -11.07 -8.47 -7.38
CA PRO A 458 -12.11 -9.47 -7.16
C PRO A 458 -11.53 -10.79 -6.64
N ALA A 459 -12.31 -11.52 -5.83
CA ALA A 459 -12.04 -12.94 -5.58
C ALA A 459 -12.34 -13.77 -6.84
N PRO A 460 -11.83 -15.01 -6.97
CA PRO A 460 -12.30 -15.88 -8.05
C PRO A 460 -13.82 -16.12 -7.88
N TRP A 461 -14.61 -15.75 -8.88
CA TRP A 461 -16.06 -15.90 -8.80
C TRP A 461 -16.50 -17.33 -9.17
N ILE A 462 -16.30 -18.23 -8.21
CA ILE A 462 -16.72 -19.63 -8.31
C ILE A 462 -18.19 -19.74 -7.92
N THR A 463 -19.00 -20.39 -8.75
CA THR A 463 -20.43 -20.58 -8.48
C THR A 463 -20.76 -22.06 -8.34
N VAL A 464 -21.98 -22.35 -7.88
CA VAL A 464 -22.52 -23.70 -7.80
C VAL A 464 -23.55 -23.89 -8.90
N SER A 465 -23.29 -24.82 -9.81
CA SER A 465 -24.19 -25.17 -10.91
C SER A 465 -25.47 -25.86 -10.42
N ALA A 466 -26.47 -25.97 -11.29
CA ALA A 466 -27.74 -26.62 -10.97
C ALA A 466 -27.61 -28.11 -10.58
N ASP A 467 -26.56 -28.80 -11.03
CA ASP A 467 -26.23 -30.18 -10.65
C ASP A 467 -25.34 -30.28 -9.40
N GLY A 468 -25.13 -29.17 -8.69
CA GLY A 468 -24.42 -29.13 -7.40
C GLY A 468 -22.89 -29.19 -7.51
N LYS A 469 -22.32 -28.91 -8.68
CA LYS A 469 -20.87 -28.87 -8.89
C LYS A 469 -20.33 -27.45 -8.84
N LEU A 470 -19.02 -27.32 -8.61
CA LEU A 470 -18.36 -26.03 -8.75
C LEU A 470 -18.19 -25.67 -10.22
N ASP A 471 -18.50 -24.42 -10.55
CA ASP A 471 -18.32 -23.83 -11.88
C ASP A 471 -17.27 -22.71 -11.81
N PHE A 472 -16.21 -22.89 -12.60
CA PHE A 472 -15.06 -22.00 -12.71
C PHE A 472 -15.13 -21.08 -13.95
N SER A 473 -16.17 -21.21 -14.79
CA SER A 473 -16.30 -20.49 -16.06
C SER A 473 -16.29 -18.97 -15.96
N LYS A 474 -16.58 -18.46 -14.76
CA LYS A 474 -16.66 -17.03 -14.45
C LYS A 474 -15.61 -16.56 -13.47
N ALA A 475 -14.60 -17.37 -13.16
CA ALA A 475 -13.63 -17.10 -12.09
C ALA A 475 -12.99 -15.71 -12.19
N TYR A 476 -12.58 -15.29 -13.39
CA TYR A 476 -12.12 -13.94 -13.70
C TYR A 476 -12.70 -13.46 -15.02
N ASP A 477 -12.82 -12.15 -15.19
CA ASP A 477 -13.26 -11.57 -16.45
C ASP A 477 -12.13 -11.47 -17.47
N VAL A 478 -12.49 -11.17 -18.71
CA VAL A 478 -11.54 -10.98 -19.81
C VAL A 478 -11.77 -9.61 -20.46
N GLY A 479 -10.70 -8.84 -20.60
CA GLY A 479 -10.75 -7.52 -21.23
C GLY A 479 -10.85 -6.38 -20.23
N ILE A 480 -11.02 -5.17 -20.76
CA ILE A 480 -11.21 -3.94 -19.99
C ILE A 480 -12.70 -3.68 -19.74
N GLY A 481 -13.05 -3.05 -18.61
CA GLY A 481 -14.44 -2.80 -18.25
C GLY A 481 -14.97 -1.42 -18.70
N GLU A 482 -16.30 -1.24 -18.65
CA GLU A 482 -16.96 0.01 -19.07
C GLU A 482 -16.48 1.25 -18.27
N TRP A 483 -16.25 1.09 -16.96
CA TRP A 483 -15.72 2.17 -16.12
C TRP A 483 -14.28 2.54 -16.50
N ASP A 484 -13.46 1.56 -16.88
CA ASP A 484 -12.09 1.82 -17.32
C ASP A 484 -12.06 2.66 -18.60
N GLU A 485 -12.98 2.40 -19.54
CA GLU A 485 -13.15 3.25 -20.72
C GLU A 485 -13.58 4.66 -20.36
N VAL A 486 -14.51 4.82 -19.41
CA VAL A 486 -14.96 6.14 -18.92
C VAL A 486 -13.79 6.90 -18.29
N ALA A 487 -13.02 6.24 -17.42
CA ALA A 487 -11.86 6.83 -16.76
C ALA A 487 -10.78 7.21 -17.78
N ALA A 488 -10.51 6.34 -18.76
CA ALA A 488 -9.56 6.62 -19.84
C ALA A 488 -10.02 7.79 -20.73
N LYS A 489 -11.31 7.85 -21.10
CA LYS A 489 -11.88 9.00 -21.82
C LYS A 489 -11.74 10.28 -21.01
N TRP A 490 -12.06 10.26 -19.71
CA TRP A 490 -11.96 11.45 -18.85
C TRP A 490 -10.52 11.96 -18.72
N LEU A 491 -9.55 11.03 -18.62
CA LEU A 491 -8.15 11.36 -18.36
C LEU A 491 -7.37 11.69 -19.64
N TYR A 492 -7.65 11.02 -20.75
CA TYR A 492 -6.82 11.10 -21.97
C TYR A 492 -7.49 11.79 -23.16
N ALA A 493 -8.82 11.83 -23.26
CA ALA A 493 -9.46 12.35 -24.46
C ALA A 493 -9.05 13.81 -24.78
N GLU A 494 -8.77 14.06 -26.06
CA GLU A 494 -8.56 15.40 -26.57
C GLU A 494 -9.85 15.97 -27.18
N TYR A 495 -10.22 17.16 -26.73
CA TYR A 495 -11.41 17.87 -27.19
C TYR A 495 -11.07 18.89 -28.29
N PRO A 496 -12.02 19.19 -29.19
CA PRO A 496 -11.83 20.23 -30.20
C PRO A 496 -11.44 21.58 -29.58
N LYS A 497 -10.60 22.34 -30.29
CA LYS A 497 -10.14 23.66 -29.85
C LYS A 497 -11.32 24.57 -29.47
N GLY A 498 -11.26 25.13 -28.27
CA GLY A 498 -12.32 25.99 -27.70
C GLY A 498 -13.34 25.25 -26.83
N SER A 499 -13.25 23.92 -26.73
CA SER A 499 -13.99 23.15 -25.73
C SER A 499 -13.35 23.32 -24.36
N ASP A 500 -14.18 23.33 -23.31
CA ASP A 500 -13.72 23.31 -21.93
C ASP A 500 -13.65 21.86 -21.44
N ALA A 501 -12.43 21.36 -21.20
CA ALA A 501 -12.21 19.96 -20.87
C ALA A 501 -12.85 19.55 -19.54
N ASP A 502 -13.02 20.49 -18.60
CA ASP A 502 -13.66 20.24 -17.31
C ASP A 502 -15.17 20.05 -17.51
N THR A 503 -15.81 20.91 -18.29
CA THR A 503 -17.23 20.79 -18.68
C THR A 503 -17.54 19.48 -19.40
N GLU A 504 -16.70 19.07 -20.36
CA GLU A 504 -16.90 17.80 -21.06
C GLU A 504 -16.64 16.59 -20.14
N GLY A 505 -15.65 16.69 -19.25
CA GLY A 505 -15.39 15.69 -18.21
C GLY A 505 -16.58 15.53 -17.25
N ASP A 506 -17.20 16.64 -16.84
CA ASP A 506 -18.38 16.65 -15.97
C ASP A 506 -19.58 15.94 -16.60
N LYS A 507 -19.84 16.19 -17.89
CA LYS A 507 -20.90 15.51 -18.65
C LYS A 507 -20.65 14.01 -18.71
N LEU A 508 -19.41 13.59 -18.99
CA LEU A 508 -19.03 12.19 -19.07
C LEU A 508 -19.24 11.48 -17.73
N LEU A 509 -18.75 12.05 -16.64
CA LEU A 509 -18.91 11.46 -15.30
C LEU A 509 -20.38 11.42 -14.88
N THR A 510 -21.14 12.49 -15.11
CA THR A 510 -22.59 12.51 -14.82
C THR A 510 -23.33 11.41 -15.57
N ALA A 511 -23.00 11.19 -16.85
CA ALA A 511 -23.59 10.13 -17.65
C ALA A 511 -23.21 8.74 -17.13
N ALA A 512 -21.94 8.53 -16.74
CA ALA A 512 -21.45 7.28 -16.18
C ALA A 512 -22.15 6.90 -14.86
N TYR A 513 -22.25 7.82 -13.92
CA TYR A 513 -23.00 7.55 -12.67
C TYR A 513 -24.50 7.33 -12.94
N SER A 514 -25.09 8.03 -13.93
CA SER A 514 -26.49 7.85 -14.30
C SER A 514 -26.79 6.51 -14.99
N SER A 515 -25.80 5.86 -15.62
CA SER A 515 -25.97 4.52 -16.20
C SER A 515 -25.94 3.41 -15.15
N GLY A 516 -25.52 3.74 -13.92
CA GLY A 516 -25.41 2.78 -12.81
C GLY A 516 -23.97 2.34 -12.53
N LEU A 517 -22.97 2.92 -13.21
CA LEU A 517 -21.58 2.72 -12.84
C LEU A 517 -21.29 3.34 -11.47
N ARG A 518 -20.37 2.71 -10.73
CA ARG A 518 -20.02 3.09 -9.36
C ARG A 518 -18.52 3.24 -9.20
N PHE A 519 -18.14 4.10 -8.27
CA PHE A 519 -16.75 4.30 -7.86
C PHE A 519 -16.67 4.38 -6.33
N VAL A 520 -15.83 3.54 -5.74
CA VAL A 520 -15.51 3.57 -4.31
C VAL A 520 -14.03 3.33 -4.13
N ASP A 521 -13.36 4.32 -3.53
CA ASP A 521 -11.91 4.36 -3.35
C ASP A 521 -11.45 3.60 -2.08
N ASP A 522 -10.14 3.40 -1.94
CA ASP A 522 -9.48 2.66 -0.86
C ASP A 522 -9.99 2.96 0.57
N PRO A 523 -10.12 4.23 1.01
CA PRO A 523 -10.51 4.55 2.40
C PRO A 523 -11.87 4.00 2.79
N GLU A 524 -12.76 3.83 1.81
CA GLU A 524 -14.15 3.44 2.02
C GLU A 524 -14.40 1.96 1.69
N ALA A 525 -13.39 1.25 1.17
CA ALA A 525 -13.50 -0.14 0.73
C ALA A 525 -12.56 -1.14 1.44
N ARG A 526 -11.37 -0.74 1.91
CA ARG A 526 -10.43 -1.72 2.50
C ARG A 526 -10.81 -2.17 3.90
N GLY A 527 -11.19 -1.24 4.76
CA GLY A 527 -11.46 -1.54 6.17
C GLY A 527 -12.76 -2.33 6.34
N VAL A 528 -12.75 -3.36 7.19
CA VAL A 528 -13.97 -4.08 7.58
C VAL A 528 -14.98 -3.18 8.30
N GLY A 529 -14.51 -2.08 8.89
CA GLY A 529 -15.32 -1.08 9.58
C GLY A 529 -15.90 0.02 8.68
N THR A 530 -15.56 0.08 7.39
CA THR A 530 -16.09 1.11 6.48
C THR A 530 -17.59 0.90 6.21
N ALA A 531 -18.25 1.92 5.68
CA ALA A 531 -19.71 1.96 5.63
C ALA A 531 -20.31 1.66 4.25
N HIS A 532 -19.54 1.80 3.16
CA HIS A 532 -20.10 1.70 1.82
C HIS A 532 -20.48 0.25 1.46
N PRO A 533 -21.76 -0.06 1.18
CA PRO A 533 -22.22 -1.45 1.03
C PRO A 533 -21.76 -2.13 -0.27
N TYR A 534 -21.31 -1.34 -1.25
CA TYR A 534 -20.81 -1.84 -2.53
C TYR A 534 -19.29 -1.80 -2.66
N GLY A 535 -18.56 -1.30 -1.66
CA GLY A 535 -17.11 -1.18 -1.74
C GLY A 535 -16.42 -2.23 -0.87
N ALA A 536 -15.81 -3.24 -1.46
CA ALA A 536 -15.06 -4.26 -0.70
C ALA A 536 -13.96 -4.92 -1.54
N VAL A 537 -12.82 -5.18 -0.90
CA VAL A 537 -11.73 -5.95 -1.53
C VAL A 537 -12.09 -7.42 -1.51
N TRP A 538 -11.82 -8.14 -2.60
CA TRP A 538 -12.09 -9.58 -2.74
C TRP A 538 -13.59 -9.96 -2.67
N ASP A 539 -14.47 -9.07 -3.11
CA ASP A 539 -15.91 -9.28 -3.24
C ASP A 539 -16.29 -9.73 -4.67
N ASN A 540 -17.51 -10.25 -4.85
CA ASN A 540 -18.09 -10.59 -6.14
C ASN A 540 -19.61 -10.39 -6.15
N GLY A 541 -20.13 -10.17 -7.36
CA GLY A 541 -21.56 -10.15 -7.61
C GLY A 541 -22.28 -8.88 -7.14
N PRO A 542 -23.51 -8.65 -7.60
CA PRO A 542 -24.23 -7.41 -7.35
C PRO A 542 -24.79 -7.27 -5.93
N ASP A 543 -24.81 -8.37 -5.16
CA ASP A 543 -25.30 -8.39 -3.78
C ASP A 543 -24.38 -9.23 -2.89
N ALA A 544 -23.61 -8.54 -2.04
CA ALA A 544 -22.68 -9.18 -1.12
C ALA A 544 -23.35 -10.18 -0.16
N VAL A 545 -24.64 -10.03 0.13
CA VAL A 545 -25.40 -10.98 0.97
C VAL A 545 -25.68 -12.28 0.21
N ALA A 546 -26.13 -12.19 -1.03
CA ALA A 546 -26.34 -13.36 -1.88
C ALA A 546 -25.02 -14.09 -2.18
N GLU A 547 -23.94 -13.35 -2.42
CA GLU A 547 -22.63 -13.93 -2.65
C GLU A 547 -22.05 -14.58 -1.38
N LEU A 548 -22.38 -14.11 -0.17
CA LEU A 548 -22.01 -14.80 1.07
C LEU A 548 -22.60 -16.22 1.11
N TYR A 549 -23.88 -16.38 0.75
CA TYR A 549 -24.48 -17.71 0.64
C TYR A 549 -23.86 -18.53 -0.50
N ASN A 550 -23.46 -17.92 -1.62
CA ASN A 550 -22.74 -18.62 -2.67
C ASN A 550 -21.39 -19.17 -2.17
N THR A 551 -20.56 -18.31 -1.59
CA THR A 551 -19.24 -18.70 -1.07
C THR A 551 -19.33 -19.74 0.06
N MET A 552 -20.36 -19.69 0.92
CA MET A 552 -20.63 -20.74 1.89
C MET A 552 -20.96 -22.09 1.24
N ARG A 553 -21.73 -22.11 0.13
CA ARG A 553 -22.01 -23.34 -0.63
C ARG A 553 -20.76 -23.88 -1.32
N VAL A 554 -19.96 -23.01 -1.95
CA VAL A 554 -18.67 -23.39 -2.56
C VAL A 554 -17.73 -24.01 -1.54
N ARG A 555 -17.56 -23.32 -0.40
CA ARG A 555 -16.78 -23.80 0.74
C ARG A 555 -17.26 -25.18 1.20
N LYS A 556 -18.57 -25.37 1.39
CA LYS A 556 -19.13 -26.64 1.82
C LYS A 556 -18.77 -27.77 0.84
N ILE A 557 -19.00 -27.58 -0.46
CA ILE A 557 -18.69 -28.58 -1.49
C ILE A 557 -17.20 -28.92 -1.49
N ALA A 558 -16.33 -27.92 -1.35
CA ALA A 558 -14.89 -28.14 -1.29
C ALA A 558 -14.45 -28.92 -0.03
N LEU A 559 -15.00 -28.59 1.14
CA LEU A 559 -14.69 -29.29 2.39
C LEU A 559 -15.26 -30.72 2.43
N ASP A 560 -16.45 -30.95 1.87
CA ASP A 560 -17.07 -32.28 1.81
C ASP A 560 -16.22 -33.31 1.04
N ARG A 561 -15.43 -32.86 0.06
CA ARG A 561 -14.52 -33.71 -0.74
C ARG A 561 -13.05 -33.60 -0.32
N PHE A 562 -12.72 -32.77 0.68
CA PHE A 562 -11.34 -32.44 0.98
C PHE A 562 -10.56 -33.68 1.45
N GLY A 563 -9.39 -33.92 0.85
CA GLY A 563 -8.54 -35.05 1.19
C GLY A 563 -7.25 -35.06 0.37
N LEU A 564 -6.61 -36.23 0.24
CA LEU A 564 -5.32 -36.38 -0.45
C LEU A 564 -5.33 -35.96 -1.93
N ASP A 565 -6.48 -35.88 -2.58
CA ASP A 565 -6.62 -35.49 -3.98
C ASP A 565 -6.32 -34.00 -4.24
N VAL A 566 -6.33 -33.16 -3.19
CA VAL A 566 -5.95 -31.74 -3.29
C VAL A 566 -4.44 -31.51 -3.24
N ILE A 567 -3.64 -32.57 -3.08
CA ILE A 567 -2.17 -32.54 -3.17
C ILE A 567 -1.67 -33.54 -4.22
N ARG A 568 -0.52 -33.25 -4.83
CA ARG A 568 0.04 -34.09 -5.90
C ARG A 568 0.72 -35.34 -5.33
N PRO A 569 0.78 -36.45 -6.09
CA PRO A 569 1.60 -37.60 -5.70
C PRO A 569 3.05 -37.21 -5.39
N GLY A 570 3.59 -37.69 -4.26
CA GLY A 570 4.94 -37.39 -3.80
C GLY A 570 5.07 -36.13 -2.94
N VAL A 571 3.98 -35.38 -2.70
CA VAL A 571 3.93 -34.29 -1.72
C VAL A 571 3.56 -34.83 -0.34
N ASP A 572 4.21 -34.32 0.71
CA ASP A 572 3.92 -34.70 2.09
C ASP A 572 2.50 -34.34 2.52
N THR A 573 1.84 -35.23 3.25
CA THR A 573 0.46 -35.00 3.74
C THR A 573 0.34 -33.80 4.67
N ALA A 574 1.44 -33.38 5.31
CA ALA A 574 1.48 -32.18 6.14
C ALA A 574 1.07 -30.92 5.37
N TYR A 575 1.29 -30.89 4.05
CA TYR A 575 0.91 -29.78 3.18
C TYR A 575 -0.61 -29.57 3.09
N LEU A 576 -1.43 -30.59 3.42
CA LEU A 576 -2.89 -30.43 3.51
C LEU A 576 -3.31 -29.31 4.47
N ARG A 577 -2.54 -29.04 5.53
CA ARG A 577 -2.86 -27.96 6.46
C ARG A 577 -2.74 -26.58 5.82
N GLU A 578 -1.83 -26.38 4.87
CA GLU A 578 -1.70 -25.12 4.12
C GLU A 578 -2.85 -24.96 3.13
N VAL A 579 -3.21 -26.03 2.41
CA VAL A 579 -4.34 -26.02 1.46
C VAL A 579 -5.68 -25.82 2.18
N LEU A 580 -5.80 -26.35 3.41
CA LEU A 580 -7.03 -26.23 4.19
C LEU A 580 -7.35 -24.79 4.58
N VAL A 581 -6.36 -23.95 4.91
CA VAL A 581 -6.60 -22.57 5.37
C VAL A 581 -7.44 -21.74 4.40
N PRO A 582 -7.08 -21.59 3.11
CA PRO A 582 -7.89 -20.82 2.17
C PRO A 582 -9.23 -21.48 1.83
N VAL A 583 -9.35 -22.81 1.88
CA VAL A 583 -10.62 -23.51 1.64
C VAL A 583 -11.57 -23.35 2.84
N TYR A 584 -11.06 -23.54 4.05
CA TYR A 584 -11.82 -23.41 5.30
C TYR A 584 -12.23 -21.96 5.59
N LEU A 585 -11.48 -20.98 5.11
CA LEU A 585 -11.82 -19.55 5.22
C LEU A 585 -12.27 -18.94 3.89
N TYR A 586 -12.77 -19.74 2.95
CA TYR A 586 -13.09 -19.28 1.58
C TYR A 586 -14.05 -18.08 1.55
N ASN A 587 -15.03 -18.04 2.45
CA ASN A 587 -16.04 -16.98 2.53
C ASN A 587 -15.60 -15.75 3.35
N ARG A 588 -14.36 -15.67 3.88
CA ARG A 588 -13.95 -14.61 4.83
C ARG A 588 -14.05 -13.18 4.29
N TYR A 589 -13.74 -12.98 3.01
CA TYR A 589 -13.81 -11.65 2.38
C TYR A 589 -15.26 -11.26 2.12
N GLN A 590 -16.09 -12.24 1.78
CA GLN A 590 -17.53 -12.06 1.61
C GLN A 590 -18.25 -11.74 2.93
N VAL A 591 -17.77 -12.29 4.05
CA VAL A 591 -18.20 -11.89 5.40
C VAL A 591 -17.92 -10.40 5.63
N ALA A 592 -16.70 -9.94 5.30
CA ALA A 592 -16.35 -8.53 5.43
C ALA A 592 -17.23 -7.63 4.54
N ALA A 593 -17.48 -8.02 3.28
CA ALA A 593 -18.34 -7.30 2.35
C ALA A 593 -19.80 -7.22 2.84
N ALA A 594 -20.42 -8.36 3.18
CA ALA A 594 -21.79 -8.40 3.69
C ALA A 594 -21.96 -7.59 4.99
N ALA A 595 -20.95 -7.61 5.88
CA ALA A 595 -20.97 -6.83 7.12
C ALA A 595 -21.06 -5.31 6.88
N LYS A 596 -20.62 -4.79 5.72
CA LYS A 596 -20.75 -3.35 5.41
C LYS A 596 -22.18 -2.92 5.19
N SER A 597 -23.09 -3.84 4.88
CA SER A 597 -24.53 -3.54 4.87
C SER A 597 -25.08 -3.29 6.27
N VAL A 598 -24.52 -3.89 7.32
CA VAL A 598 -24.94 -3.67 8.73
C VAL A 598 -24.33 -2.37 9.24
N GLY A 599 -25.20 -1.41 9.62
CA GLY A 599 -24.78 -0.04 9.91
C GLY A 599 -24.17 0.67 8.69
N GLY A 600 -24.53 0.23 7.48
CA GLY A 600 -24.00 0.73 6.22
C GLY A 600 -24.53 2.12 5.85
N TYR A 601 -23.76 2.83 5.03
CA TYR A 601 -24.06 4.17 4.55
C TYR A 601 -23.65 4.28 3.08
N GLU A 602 -24.63 4.50 2.21
CA GLU A 602 -24.42 4.65 0.76
C GLU A 602 -24.22 6.14 0.43
N PHE A 603 -23.20 6.44 -0.37
CA PHE A 603 -22.90 7.79 -0.83
C PHE A 603 -22.12 7.76 -2.14
N TYR A 604 -22.03 8.92 -2.79
CA TYR A 604 -21.23 9.14 -3.98
C TYR A 604 -20.32 10.34 -3.72
N TYR A 605 -19.11 10.31 -4.25
CA TYR A 605 -18.26 11.50 -4.25
C TYR A 605 -18.93 12.54 -5.17
N ALA A 606 -19.24 13.71 -4.65
CA ALA A 606 -19.99 14.73 -5.40
C ALA A 606 -19.41 16.13 -5.14
N ARG A 607 -19.51 17.02 -6.13
CA ARG A 607 -19.25 18.45 -5.97
C ARG A 607 -20.58 19.21 -5.90
N ARG A 608 -20.52 20.40 -5.31
CA ARG A 608 -21.68 21.27 -5.24
C ARG A 608 -22.09 21.68 -6.67
N GLY A 609 -23.29 21.29 -7.09
CA GLY A 609 -23.85 21.63 -8.40
C GLY A 609 -24.13 20.43 -9.30
N ASP A 610 -23.55 19.27 -8.99
CA ASP A 610 -23.57 18.08 -9.86
C ASP A 610 -24.91 17.32 -9.87
N GLY A 611 -25.91 17.78 -9.11
CA GLY A 611 -27.22 17.11 -9.00
C GLY A 611 -27.21 15.73 -8.34
N GLY A 612 -26.04 15.21 -7.92
CA GLY A 612 -25.88 13.84 -7.41
C GLY A 612 -25.77 13.71 -5.88
N GLY A 613 -26.47 12.68 -5.34
CA GLY A 613 -26.05 11.85 -4.21
C GLY A 613 -26.30 12.37 -2.79
N VAL A 614 -27.54 12.26 -2.29
CA VAL A 614 -27.77 12.33 -0.82
C VAL A 614 -27.29 11.03 -0.20
N ALA A 615 -26.30 11.13 0.68
CA ALA A 615 -25.84 9.98 1.44
C ALA A 615 -26.94 9.48 2.39
N HIS A 616 -27.15 8.17 2.46
CA HIS A 616 -28.25 7.60 3.23
C HIS A 616 -27.88 6.24 3.87
N PRO A 617 -28.47 5.90 5.02
CA PRO A 617 -28.30 4.58 5.60
C PRO A 617 -28.83 3.48 4.68
N VAL A 618 -28.15 2.34 4.67
CA VAL A 618 -28.66 1.13 3.98
C VAL A 618 -30.05 0.79 4.54
N PRO A 619 -31.06 0.45 3.70
CA PRO A 619 -32.41 0.15 4.16
C PRO A 619 -32.42 -0.94 5.25
N ALA A 620 -33.21 -0.73 6.31
CA ALA A 620 -33.21 -1.59 7.49
C ALA A 620 -33.47 -3.08 7.18
N GLN A 621 -34.33 -3.37 6.19
CA GLN A 621 -34.58 -4.74 5.72
C GLN A 621 -33.32 -5.40 5.14
N ARG A 622 -32.54 -4.67 4.33
CA ARG A 622 -31.28 -5.16 3.77
C ARG A 622 -30.23 -5.38 4.86
N GLN A 623 -30.17 -4.49 5.87
CA GLN A 623 -29.28 -4.69 7.02
C GLN A 623 -29.62 -5.97 7.80
N ARG A 624 -30.92 -6.23 8.04
CA ARG A 624 -31.38 -7.46 8.72
C ARG A 624 -31.11 -8.73 7.91
N ALA A 625 -31.26 -8.66 6.59
CA ALA A 625 -30.89 -9.76 5.69
C ALA A 625 -29.38 -10.05 5.75
N ALA A 626 -28.54 -9.01 5.74
CA ALA A 626 -27.10 -9.14 5.91
C ALA A 626 -26.72 -9.73 7.28
N LEU A 627 -27.34 -9.25 8.37
CA LEU A 627 -27.16 -9.80 9.71
C LEU A 627 -27.49 -11.30 9.74
N THR A 628 -28.61 -11.71 9.14
CA THR A 628 -29.02 -13.12 9.06
C THR A 628 -27.97 -13.97 8.32
N ALA A 629 -27.47 -13.50 7.19
CA ALA A 629 -26.45 -14.22 6.42
C ALA A 629 -25.13 -14.34 7.18
N LEU A 630 -24.73 -13.29 7.91
CA LEU A 630 -23.53 -13.31 8.76
C LEU A 630 -23.68 -14.33 9.89
N LEU A 631 -24.83 -14.38 10.56
CA LEU A 631 -25.10 -15.35 11.63
C LEU A 631 -25.07 -16.79 11.13
N ALA A 632 -25.49 -17.06 9.89
CA ALA A 632 -25.40 -18.39 9.29
C ALA A 632 -23.95 -18.92 9.19
N THR A 633 -22.95 -18.04 9.17
CA THR A 633 -21.52 -18.45 9.20
C THR A 633 -21.07 -19.00 10.55
N LEU A 634 -21.88 -18.81 11.60
CA LEU A 634 -21.62 -19.28 12.95
C LEU A 634 -22.26 -20.65 13.23
N GLU A 635 -22.96 -21.27 12.27
CA GLU A 635 -23.53 -22.59 12.49
C GLU A 635 -22.41 -23.64 12.70
N PRO A 636 -22.45 -24.46 13.78
CA PRO A 636 -21.39 -25.42 14.10
C PRO A 636 -21.20 -26.48 13.00
N THR A 637 -22.28 -26.85 12.32
CA THR A 637 -22.24 -27.78 11.18
C THR A 637 -21.37 -27.24 10.03
N SER A 638 -21.30 -25.92 9.87
CA SER A 638 -20.44 -25.30 8.86
C SER A 638 -18.96 -25.24 9.31
N LEU A 639 -18.66 -25.37 10.60
CA LEU A 639 -17.32 -25.25 11.16
C LEU A 639 -16.67 -26.60 11.54
N ASP A 640 -17.46 -27.67 11.58
CA ASP A 640 -16.95 -29.01 11.86
C ASP A 640 -16.33 -29.66 10.60
N LEU A 641 -15.42 -30.62 10.80
CA LEU A 641 -14.82 -31.43 9.74
C LEU A 641 -14.95 -32.92 10.06
N PRO A 642 -15.13 -33.81 9.06
CA PRO A 642 -15.17 -35.26 9.30
C PRO A 642 -13.86 -35.79 9.88
N ASP A 643 -13.92 -36.81 10.73
CA ASP A 643 -12.72 -37.45 11.33
C ASP A 643 -11.76 -37.99 10.28
N GLN A 644 -12.27 -38.46 9.14
CA GLN A 644 -11.45 -38.91 8.03
C GLN A 644 -10.51 -37.79 7.53
N VAL A 645 -10.99 -36.54 7.48
CA VAL A 645 -10.19 -35.38 7.09
C VAL A 645 -9.23 -35.01 8.21
N LEU A 646 -9.71 -34.90 9.44
CA LEU A 646 -8.88 -34.54 10.61
C LEU A 646 -7.69 -35.49 10.78
N ASN A 647 -7.89 -36.79 10.55
CA ASN A 647 -6.84 -37.81 10.65
C ASN A 647 -5.79 -37.71 9.54
N GLN A 648 -6.04 -36.97 8.45
CA GLN A 648 -5.07 -36.72 7.37
C GLN A 648 -4.24 -35.44 7.61
N LEU A 649 -4.68 -34.55 8.49
CA LEU A 649 -4.02 -33.27 8.76
C LEU A 649 -2.82 -33.47 9.70
N THR A 650 -1.76 -34.10 9.20
CA THR A 650 -0.51 -34.33 9.95
C THR A 650 0.22 -33.02 10.30
N PRO A 651 1.02 -32.96 11.38
CA PRO A 651 1.73 -31.75 11.79
C PRO A 651 2.63 -31.16 10.68
N PRO A 652 2.82 -29.83 10.63
CA PRO A 652 3.79 -29.19 9.73
C PRO A 652 5.22 -29.71 9.96
N LEU A 653 6.01 -29.78 8.89
CA LEU A 653 7.40 -30.24 8.90
C LEU A 653 8.38 -29.12 9.34
N ALA A 654 8.13 -28.49 10.49
CA ALA A 654 8.82 -27.27 10.95
C ALA A 654 10.35 -27.43 11.07
N ALA A 655 10.87 -28.63 11.38
CA ALA A 655 12.30 -28.90 11.48
C ALA A 655 13.03 -28.82 10.12
N PHE A 656 12.29 -28.85 9.01
CA PHE A 656 12.81 -28.77 7.64
C PHE A 656 12.50 -27.43 6.98
N SER A 657 11.81 -26.52 7.67
CA SER A 657 11.51 -25.18 7.17
C SER A 657 12.69 -24.25 7.42
N TYR A 658 13.15 -23.55 6.38
CA TYR A 658 14.09 -22.45 6.53
C TYR A 658 13.43 -21.35 7.38
N ALA A 659 14.20 -20.63 8.21
CA ALA A 659 13.69 -19.49 8.97
C ALA A 659 12.90 -18.56 8.02
N GLY A 660 11.74 -18.05 8.46
CA GLY A 660 10.93 -17.10 7.68
C GLY A 660 10.06 -17.67 6.54
N GLY A 661 10.25 -18.91 6.09
CA GLY A 661 9.49 -19.50 4.98
C GLY A 661 8.11 -20.07 5.33
N GLY A 662 7.47 -19.58 6.40
CA GLY A 662 6.32 -20.24 7.02
C GLY A 662 5.08 -20.34 6.12
N GLY A 663 4.59 -21.55 5.90
CA GLY A 663 3.26 -21.81 5.35
C GLY A 663 2.16 -21.17 6.21
N GLU A 664 1.02 -20.89 5.60
CA GLU A 664 -0.13 -20.30 6.32
C GLU A 664 -0.87 -21.41 7.06
N PHE A 665 -0.68 -21.48 8.37
CA PHE A 665 -1.32 -22.47 9.24
C PHE A 665 -2.27 -21.80 10.23
N PHE A 666 -3.33 -22.52 10.62
CA PHE A 666 -4.05 -22.18 11.84
C PHE A 666 -3.14 -22.36 13.05
N SER A 667 -3.21 -21.43 14.01
CA SER A 667 -2.68 -21.65 15.36
C SER A 667 -3.46 -22.79 16.04
N GLY A 668 -2.85 -23.46 17.03
CA GLY A 668 -3.53 -24.53 17.75
C GLY A 668 -2.97 -24.78 19.15
N ASP A 669 -3.83 -25.28 20.04
CA ASP A 669 -3.52 -25.58 21.44
C ASP A 669 -3.25 -27.09 21.66
N THR A 670 -3.53 -27.93 20.66
CA THR A 670 -3.43 -29.41 20.76
C THR A 670 -2.06 -29.97 20.38
N GLY A 671 -1.05 -29.11 20.22
CA GLY A 671 0.30 -29.50 19.83
C GLY A 671 0.36 -30.10 18.42
N PRO A 672 0.85 -31.34 18.22
CA PRO A 672 0.97 -31.95 16.89
C PRO A 672 -0.38 -32.27 16.24
N MET A 673 -1.45 -32.47 17.02
CA MET A 673 -2.79 -32.71 16.47
C MET A 673 -3.31 -31.45 15.75
N PHE A 674 -4.17 -31.63 14.75
CA PHE A 674 -4.84 -30.47 14.14
C PHE A 674 -5.93 -29.97 15.08
N ASP A 675 -5.87 -28.68 15.42
CA ASP A 675 -6.83 -28.04 16.30
C ASP A 675 -8.03 -27.47 15.51
N LEU A 676 -9.07 -28.29 15.35
CA LEU A 676 -10.31 -27.87 14.72
C LEU A 676 -10.98 -26.71 15.48
N LEU A 677 -10.86 -26.67 16.80
CA LEU A 677 -11.51 -25.64 17.61
C LEU A 677 -10.87 -24.28 17.40
N SER A 678 -9.54 -24.21 17.26
CA SER A 678 -8.85 -22.98 16.89
C SER A 678 -9.18 -22.51 15.48
N ALA A 679 -9.33 -23.43 14.52
CA ALA A 679 -9.78 -23.08 13.16
C ALA A 679 -11.22 -22.53 13.17
N ALA A 680 -12.13 -23.19 13.90
CA ALA A 680 -13.51 -22.74 14.09
C ALA A 680 -13.60 -21.39 14.81
N ASP A 681 -12.77 -21.16 15.83
CA ASP A 681 -12.68 -19.88 16.54
C ASP A 681 -12.15 -18.77 15.61
N THR A 682 -11.17 -19.06 14.74
CA THR A 682 -10.66 -18.10 13.74
C THR A 682 -11.77 -17.65 12.77
N ALA A 683 -12.56 -18.59 12.25
CA ALA A 683 -13.69 -18.28 11.38
C ALA A 683 -14.79 -17.51 12.13
N THR A 684 -15.08 -17.90 13.37
CA THR A 684 -16.04 -17.23 14.26
C THR A 684 -15.63 -15.78 14.53
N GLU A 685 -14.37 -15.56 14.88
CA GLU A 685 -13.84 -14.22 15.18
C GLU A 685 -13.93 -13.30 13.98
N THR A 686 -13.73 -13.80 12.75
CA THR A 686 -13.90 -13.00 11.53
C THR A 686 -15.30 -12.39 11.44
N THR A 687 -16.34 -13.16 11.76
CA THR A 687 -17.73 -12.68 11.72
C THR A 687 -18.07 -11.79 12.93
N ILE A 688 -17.66 -12.19 14.14
CA ILE A 688 -17.98 -11.46 15.37
C ILE A 688 -17.27 -10.11 15.40
N SER A 689 -15.97 -10.06 15.09
CA SER A 689 -15.20 -8.80 15.03
C SER A 689 -15.75 -7.85 13.97
N ALA A 690 -16.23 -8.36 12.83
CA ALA A 690 -16.92 -7.54 11.83
C ALA A 690 -18.19 -6.93 12.42
N LEU A 691 -19.11 -7.72 12.98
CA LEU A 691 -20.36 -7.19 13.53
C LEU A 691 -20.17 -6.25 14.72
N LEU A 692 -19.16 -6.50 15.56
CA LEU A 692 -18.85 -5.72 16.77
C LEU A 692 -17.85 -4.58 16.55
N HIS A 693 -17.48 -4.28 15.30
CA HIS A 693 -16.51 -3.21 15.02
C HIS A 693 -16.98 -1.86 15.62
N PRO A 694 -16.13 -1.11 16.34
CA PRO A 694 -16.54 0.10 17.08
C PRO A 694 -17.27 1.15 16.23
N ALA A 695 -16.72 1.47 15.05
CA ALA A 695 -17.34 2.42 14.12
C ALA A 695 -18.72 1.96 13.61
N ARG A 696 -18.93 0.64 13.41
CA ARG A 696 -20.20 0.07 12.97
C ARG A 696 -21.24 0.15 14.07
N ALA A 697 -20.87 -0.23 15.29
CA ALA A 697 -21.73 -0.09 16.46
C ALA A 697 -22.15 1.38 16.69
N ALA A 698 -21.21 2.32 16.54
CA ALA A 698 -21.51 3.75 16.63
C ALA A 698 -22.51 4.21 15.55
N ARG A 699 -22.35 3.75 14.30
CA ARG A 699 -23.30 4.05 13.22
C ARG A 699 -24.68 3.49 13.50
N LEU A 700 -24.79 2.24 13.99
CA LEU A 700 -26.07 1.64 14.36
C LEU A 700 -26.81 2.47 15.42
N VAL A 701 -26.08 2.93 16.46
CA VAL A 701 -26.62 3.81 17.50
C VAL A 701 -27.11 5.14 16.90
N GLU A 702 -26.32 5.76 16.02
CA GLU A 702 -26.68 7.03 15.39
C GLU A 702 -27.90 6.88 14.46
N THR A 703 -27.96 5.81 13.66
CA THR A 703 -29.09 5.57 12.75
C THR A 703 -30.38 5.26 13.53
N SER A 704 -30.32 4.43 14.58
CA SER A 704 -31.51 4.12 15.38
C SER A 704 -32.00 5.29 16.22
N ARG A 705 -31.12 6.25 16.54
CA ARG A 705 -31.51 7.52 17.18
C ARG A 705 -32.34 8.41 16.25
N ARG A 706 -32.08 8.34 14.94
CA ARG A 706 -32.76 9.13 13.90
C ARG A 706 -34.04 8.48 13.36
N ASP A 707 -34.05 7.14 13.29
CA ASP A 707 -35.18 6.36 12.78
C ASP A 707 -35.44 5.14 13.69
N PRO A 708 -36.58 5.08 14.40
CA PRO A 708 -36.94 3.95 15.25
C PRO A 708 -37.09 2.60 14.50
N ALA A 709 -37.29 2.61 13.18
CA ALA A 709 -37.40 1.39 12.37
C ALA A 709 -36.03 0.83 11.92
N ALA A 710 -34.97 1.63 12.06
CA ALA A 710 -33.61 1.23 11.71
C ALA A 710 -33.13 0.06 12.59
N LEU A 711 -32.17 -0.71 12.07
CA LEU A 711 -31.50 -1.76 12.84
C LEU A 711 -30.69 -1.11 13.96
N SER A 712 -30.94 -1.50 15.22
CA SER A 712 -30.20 -0.99 16.37
C SER A 712 -29.00 -1.87 16.72
N PHE A 713 -28.05 -1.30 17.49
CA PHE A 713 -26.92 -2.08 18.00
C PHE A 713 -27.39 -3.18 18.97
N GLU A 714 -28.39 -2.88 19.80
CA GLU A 714 -29.01 -3.84 20.71
C GLU A 714 -29.69 -4.99 19.96
N GLU A 715 -30.32 -4.74 18.81
CA GLU A 715 -30.88 -5.78 17.94
C GLU A 715 -29.78 -6.69 17.39
N VAL A 716 -28.65 -6.14 16.94
CA VAL A 716 -27.47 -6.93 16.51
C VAL A 716 -26.93 -7.81 17.65
N LEU A 717 -26.74 -7.24 18.85
CA LEU A 717 -26.26 -7.98 20.01
C LEU A 717 -27.21 -9.11 20.42
N ALA A 718 -28.54 -8.85 20.41
CA ALA A 718 -29.54 -9.85 20.76
C ALA A 718 -29.58 -11.01 19.76
N ASN A 719 -29.47 -10.73 18.46
CA ASN A 719 -29.41 -11.78 17.43
C ASN A 719 -28.11 -12.59 17.51
N LEU A 720 -26.97 -11.94 17.78
CA LEU A 720 -25.70 -12.63 18.03
C LEU A 720 -25.77 -13.55 19.25
N GLU A 721 -26.29 -13.06 20.37
CA GLU A 721 -26.52 -13.87 21.58
C GLU A 721 -27.44 -15.06 21.27
N GLY A 722 -28.56 -14.80 20.58
CA GLY A 722 -29.50 -15.84 20.16
C GLY A 722 -28.85 -16.95 19.34
N GLU A 723 -27.98 -16.60 18.39
CA GLU A 723 -27.26 -17.59 17.57
C GLU A 723 -26.24 -18.39 18.38
N VAL A 724 -25.32 -17.72 19.08
CA VAL A 724 -24.19 -18.42 19.73
C VAL A 724 -24.58 -19.19 21.01
N PHE A 725 -25.71 -18.84 21.64
CA PHE A 725 -26.24 -19.55 22.80
C PHE A 725 -27.33 -20.57 22.48
N THR A 726 -27.68 -20.75 21.20
CA THR A 726 -28.52 -21.88 20.76
C THR A 726 -27.79 -23.20 20.98
N ALA A 727 -28.54 -24.24 21.36
CA ALA A 727 -27.98 -25.58 21.57
C ALA A 727 -27.26 -26.10 20.31
N ALA A 728 -26.12 -26.76 20.49
CA ALA A 728 -25.44 -27.41 19.38
C ALA A 728 -26.33 -28.51 18.78
N PRO A 729 -26.32 -28.72 17.45
CA PRO A 729 -27.13 -29.77 16.83
C PRO A 729 -26.73 -31.18 17.30
N THR A 730 -25.46 -31.39 17.65
CA THR A 730 -24.92 -32.66 18.12
C THR A 730 -23.94 -32.47 19.28
N ALA A 731 -23.69 -33.53 20.06
CA ALA A 731 -22.69 -33.51 21.14
C ALA A 731 -21.27 -33.21 20.63
N ARG A 732 -20.91 -33.68 19.42
CA ARG A 732 -19.64 -33.38 18.75
C ARG A 732 -19.43 -31.87 18.58
N GLN A 733 -20.50 -31.18 18.19
CA GLN A 733 -20.48 -29.75 17.89
C GLN A 733 -20.66 -28.86 19.13
N ALA A 734 -20.89 -29.44 20.31
CA ALA A 734 -21.08 -28.69 21.55
C ALA A 734 -19.84 -27.85 21.91
N GLU A 735 -18.64 -28.37 21.66
CA GLU A 735 -17.40 -27.66 21.98
C GLU A 735 -17.16 -26.45 21.04
N ILE A 736 -17.57 -26.54 19.77
CA ILE A 736 -17.57 -25.40 18.86
C ILE A 736 -18.48 -24.28 19.42
N ARG A 737 -19.69 -24.63 19.87
CA ARG A 737 -20.60 -23.65 20.50
C ARG A 737 -19.97 -23.01 21.75
N ARG A 738 -19.30 -23.78 22.62
CA ARG A 738 -18.62 -23.21 23.81
C ARG A 738 -17.54 -22.22 23.42
N ARG A 739 -16.74 -22.53 22.40
CA ARG A 739 -15.73 -21.60 21.85
C ARG A 739 -16.37 -20.34 21.31
N GLN A 740 -17.48 -20.44 20.57
CA GLN A 740 -18.21 -19.28 20.07
C GLN A 740 -18.78 -18.40 21.18
N GLN A 741 -19.33 -18.98 22.25
CA GLN A 741 -19.83 -18.24 23.41
C GLN A 741 -18.70 -17.49 24.10
N ALA A 742 -17.55 -18.15 24.31
CA ALA A 742 -16.37 -17.52 24.88
C ALA A 742 -15.83 -16.39 24.00
N ARG A 743 -15.80 -16.59 22.68
CA ARG A 743 -15.40 -15.60 21.69
C ARG A 743 -16.32 -14.37 21.72
N PHE A 744 -17.63 -14.57 21.65
CA PHE A 744 -18.60 -13.47 21.70
C PHE A 744 -18.49 -12.63 22.98
N VAL A 745 -18.44 -13.28 24.15
CA VAL A 745 -18.28 -12.58 25.43
C VAL A 745 -16.96 -11.81 25.48
N SER A 746 -15.87 -12.42 25.02
CA SER A 746 -14.54 -11.79 25.03
C SER A 746 -14.47 -10.60 24.08
N SER A 747 -15.02 -10.72 22.86
CA SER A 747 -15.05 -9.62 21.88
C SER A 747 -15.96 -8.48 22.34
N LEU A 748 -17.07 -8.78 23.02
CA LEU A 748 -17.94 -7.75 23.58
C LEU A 748 -17.32 -7.04 24.80
N ILE A 749 -16.60 -7.77 25.66
CA ILE A 749 -15.76 -7.18 26.71
C ILE A 749 -14.69 -6.27 26.08
N GLY A 750 -14.03 -6.74 25.01
CA GLY A 750 -13.05 -5.96 24.25
C GLY A 750 -13.63 -4.65 23.74
N LEU A 751 -14.81 -4.69 23.10
CA LEU A 751 -15.50 -3.49 22.63
C LEU A 751 -15.89 -2.53 23.76
N ALA A 752 -16.35 -3.05 24.90
CA ALA A 752 -16.70 -2.24 26.07
C ALA A 752 -15.47 -1.57 26.72
N SER A 753 -14.28 -2.11 26.49
CA SER A 753 -13.00 -1.63 27.01
C SER A 753 -12.16 -0.84 26.00
N ASP A 754 -12.60 -0.74 24.75
CA ASP A 754 -11.84 -0.12 23.68
C ASP A 754 -11.82 1.41 23.85
N PRO A 755 -10.65 2.05 24.05
CA PRO A 755 -10.55 3.50 24.16
C PRO A 755 -10.96 4.23 22.86
N GLY A 756 -10.95 3.54 21.71
CA GLY A 756 -11.44 4.04 20.43
C GLY A 756 -12.95 3.86 20.21
N ALA A 757 -13.66 3.14 21.08
CA ALA A 757 -15.10 3.01 20.98
C ALA A 757 -15.82 4.27 21.48
N ALA A 758 -16.89 4.67 20.79
CA ALA A 758 -17.72 5.78 21.24
C ALA A 758 -18.31 5.47 22.64
N PRO A 759 -18.37 6.44 23.58
CA PRO A 759 -18.87 6.19 24.93
C PRO A 759 -20.26 5.53 24.96
N GLY A 760 -21.15 5.95 24.07
CA GLY A 760 -22.49 5.37 23.93
C GLY A 760 -22.51 3.91 23.47
N VAL A 761 -21.47 3.44 22.77
CA VAL A 761 -21.28 2.03 22.39
C VAL A 761 -20.77 1.23 23.57
N ALA A 762 -19.72 1.71 24.25
CA ALA A 762 -19.15 1.04 25.42
C ALA A 762 -20.20 0.85 26.53
N MET A 763 -20.98 1.89 26.84
CA MET A 763 -22.08 1.82 27.80
C MET A 763 -23.15 0.78 27.44
N ARG A 764 -23.48 0.64 26.15
CA ARG A 764 -24.46 -0.34 25.67
C ARG A 764 -23.91 -1.76 25.72
N ALA A 765 -22.64 -1.94 25.37
CA ALA A 765 -21.96 -3.22 25.50
C ALA A 765 -21.92 -3.67 26.97
N ASP A 766 -21.56 -2.79 27.91
CA ASP A 766 -21.62 -3.06 29.36
C ASP A 766 -23.03 -3.39 29.85
N ALA A 767 -24.03 -2.62 29.41
CA ALA A 767 -25.44 -2.88 29.76
C ALA A 767 -25.89 -4.25 29.24
N PHE A 768 -25.48 -4.62 28.02
CA PHE A 768 -25.77 -5.92 27.43
C PHE A 768 -25.08 -7.05 28.19
N LEU A 769 -23.79 -6.92 28.52
CA LEU A 769 -23.02 -7.87 29.34
C LEU A 769 -23.67 -8.08 30.71
N LYS A 770 -24.11 -7.00 31.37
CA LYS A 770 -24.84 -7.06 32.65
C LYS A 770 -26.14 -7.86 32.52
N GLY A 771 -26.92 -7.60 31.47
CA GLY A 771 -28.14 -8.36 31.18
C GLY A 771 -27.85 -9.83 30.87
N MET A 772 -26.81 -10.10 30.09
CA MET A 772 -26.38 -11.45 29.73
C MET A 772 -25.96 -12.26 30.96
N SER A 773 -25.18 -11.68 31.87
CA SER A 773 -24.79 -12.33 33.13
C SER A 773 -26.01 -12.85 33.93
N GLN A 774 -27.12 -12.12 33.89
CA GLN A 774 -28.38 -12.55 34.49
C GLN A 774 -29.06 -13.68 33.71
N ARG A 775 -29.06 -13.62 32.36
CA ARG A 775 -29.65 -14.66 31.48
C ARG A 775 -28.87 -15.98 31.48
N LEU A 776 -27.57 -15.94 31.75
CA LEU A 776 -26.72 -17.14 31.87
C LEU A 776 -27.04 -17.98 33.13
N LYS A 777 -27.88 -17.48 34.05
CA LYS A 777 -28.31 -18.23 35.24
C LYS A 777 -29.14 -19.46 34.85
N LEU A 778 -28.77 -20.61 35.39
CA LEU A 778 -29.04 -21.95 34.86
C LEU A 778 -30.52 -22.41 34.94
N PRO A 779 -31.07 -23.06 33.90
CA PRO A 779 -32.20 -23.98 34.04
C PRO A 779 -31.77 -25.34 34.62
N ARG A 780 -32.72 -26.07 35.24
CA ARG A 780 -32.50 -27.29 36.07
C ARG A 780 -31.92 -28.54 35.34
N ARG A 781 -31.70 -28.52 34.02
CA ARG A 781 -31.23 -29.69 33.25
C ARG A 781 -30.31 -29.24 32.10
N MET A 782 -29.00 -29.35 32.32
CA MET A 782 -27.94 -29.06 31.34
C MET A 782 -26.74 -30.01 31.56
N ASP A 783 -25.89 -30.17 30.55
CA ASP A 783 -24.62 -30.90 30.67
C ASP A 783 -23.66 -30.18 31.65
N ALA A 784 -22.85 -30.95 32.40
CA ALA A 784 -21.98 -30.40 33.43
C ALA A 784 -20.91 -29.45 32.87
N VAL A 785 -20.42 -29.70 31.66
CA VAL A 785 -19.42 -28.83 31.03
C VAL A 785 -20.08 -27.54 30.51
N ASP A 786 -21.32 -27.61 30.02
CA ASP A 786 -22.07 -26.40 29.64
C ASP A 786 -22.36 -25.51 30.86
N VAL A 787 -22.65 -26.12 32.01
CA VAL A 787 -22.78 -25.40 33.28
C VAL A 787 -21.46 -24.70 33.62
N ALA A 788 -20.35 -25.42 33.62
CA ALA A 788 -19.03 -24.86 33.94
C ALA A 788 -18.61 -23.75 32.96
N ALA A 789 -18.91 -23.90 31.67
CA ALA A 789 -18.65 -22.89 30.65
C ALA A 789 -19.46 -21.62 30.94
N ARG A 790 -20.76 -21.72 31.22
CA ARG A 790 -21.60 -20.55 31.55
C ARG A 790 -21.16 -19.86 32.84
N GLU A 791 -20.78 -20.62 33.86
CA GLU A 791 -20.20 -20.07 35.10
C GLU A 791 -18.88 -19.33 34.82
N ASP A 792 -18.03 -19.85 33.93
CA ASP A 792 -16.80 -19.17 33.54
C ASP A 792 -17.06 -17.84 32.81
N LEU A 793 -18.02 -17.83 31.88
CA LEU A 793 -18.43 -16.61 31.20
C LEU A 793 -19.01 -15.60 32.19
N GLN A 794 -19.83 -16.03 33.15
CA GLN A 794 -20.33 -15.17 34.22
C GLN A 794 -19.19 -14.58 35.05
N ARG A 795 -18.18 -15.38 35.42
CA ARG A 795 -17.00 -14.88 36.16
C ARG A 795 -16.23 -13.84 35.35
N LYS A 796 -16.02 -14.07 34.04
CA LYS A 796 -15.33 -13.12 33.15
C LYS A 796 -16.11 -11.81 33.02
N ILE A 797 -17.43 -11.89 32.83
CA ILE A 797 -18.30 -10.71 32.76
C ILE A 797 -18.27 -9.95 34.09
N ALA A 798 -18.40 -10.65 35.23
CA ALA A 798 -18.34 -10.03 36.54
C ALA A 798 -16.98 -9.35 36.78
N ALA A 799 -15.87 -10.03 36.47
CA ALA A 799 -14.53 -9.46 36.60
C ALA A 799 -14.34 -8.19 35.76
N HIS A 800 -14.94 -8.12 34.56
CA HIS A 800 -14.94 -6.92 33.74
C HIS A 800 -15.81 -5.80 34.33
N LEU A 801 -17.04 -6.10 34.75
CA LEU A 801 -17.99 -5.10 35.25
C LEU A 801 -17.61 -4.55 36.64
N ASP A 802 -17.01 -5.39 37.49
CA ASP A 802 -16.60 -5.06 38.86
C ASP A 802 -15.15 -4.55 38.92
N ARG A 803 -14.47 -4.42 37.76
CA ARG A 803 -13.09 -3.90 37.74
C ARG A 803 -13.06 -2.52 38.38
N PRO A 804 -12.03 -2.22 39.20
CA PRO A 804 -11.84 -0.86 39.68
C PRO A 804 -11.74 0.07 38.48
N ALA A 805 -12.58 1.11 38.44
CA ALA A 805 -12.37 2.18 37.49
C ALA A 805 -10.95 2.72 37.71
N PRO A 806 -10.16 2.99 36.65
CA PRO A 806 -8.96 3.79 36.78
C PRO A 806 -9.32 5.05 37.57
N ALA A 807 -8.47 5.51 38.48
CA ALA A 807 -8.74 6.71 39.27
C ALA A 807 -9.19 7.82 38.30
N ALA A 808 -10.47 8.17 38.36
CA ALA A 808 -11.09 9.00 37.34
C ALA A 808 -10.32 10.31 37.28
N ALA A 809 -9.73 10.64 36.12
CA ALA A 809 -9.77 12.04 35.72
C ALA A 809 -11.25 12.26 35.33
N PRO A 810 -12.03 13.05 36.09
CA PRO A 810 -13.42 13.34 35.77
C PRO A 810 -13.46 14.23 34.54
N GLY A 811 -13.29 13.64 33.36
CA GLY A 811 -13.38 14.31 32.08
C GLY A 811 -13.90 13.32 31.07
N VAL A 812 -14.93 13.72 30.31
CA VAL A 812 -15.12 13.15 28.97
C VAL A 812 -13.78 13.29 28.26
N ALA A 813 -13.35 12.27 27.51
CA ALA A 813 -12.12 12.36 26.71
C ALA A 813 -12.11 13.73 26.03
N GLU A 814 -11.03 14.49 26.23
CA GLU A 814 -10.91 15.84 25.72
C GLU A 814 -11.16 15.74 24.21
N VAL A 815 -12.31 16.25 23.76
CA VAL A 815 -12.61 16.29 22.34
C VAL A 815 -11.59 17.27 21.79
N GLU A 816 -10.71 16.80 20.92
CA GLU A 816 -9.83 17.70 20.19
C GLU A 816 -10.74 18.66 19.43
N VAL A 817 -10.88 19.86 19.97
CA VAL A 817 -11.60 20.93 19.29
C VAL A 817 -10.79 21.17 18.02
N PRO A 818 -11.38 21.01 16.83
CA PRO A 818 -10.68 21.30 15.59
C PRO A 818 -10.03 22.69 15.71
N PRO A 819 -8.80 22.89 15.20
CA PRO A 819 -8.04 24.12 15.39
C PRO A 819 -8.92 25.36 15.22
N GLY A 820 -9.20 26.06 16.33
CA GLY A 820 -10.23 27.09 16.41
C GLY A 820 -9.71 28.53 16.33
N SER A 821 -8.41 28.76 16.59
CA SER A 821 -7.80 30.10 16.54
C SER A 821 -6.82 30.23 15.37
N PRO A 822 -7.13 31.04 14.35
CA PRO A 822 -6.14 31.66 13.45
C PRO A 822 -5.67 33.04 13.96
N ILE A 823 -6.17 33.49 15.13
CA ILE A 823 -5.91 34.79 15.74
C ILE A 823 -5.90 34.56 17.26
N GLY A 824 -4.72 34.68 17.89
CA GLY A 824 -4.59 34.85 19.34
C GLY A 824 -4.83 33.66 20.28
N ALA A 825 -4.32 32.46 19.99
CA ALA A 825 -4.14 31.46 21.06
C ALA A 825 -3.05 30.43 20.78
N GLY A 826 -1.95 30.53 21.53
CA GLY A 826 -0.87 29.54 21.60
C GLY A 826 0.44 30.17 22.04
N ALA A 827 0.81 30.01 23.33
CA ALA A 827 2.10 30.19 24.00
C ALA A 827 3.13 31.29 23.56
N GLY A 828 2.76 32.24 22.71
CA GLY A 828 3.68 33.22 22.11
C GLY A 828 3.12 34.63 21.91
N GLU A 829 1.87 34.91 22.32
CA GLU A 829 1.28 36.25 22.28
C GLU A 829 0.96 36.77 23.69
N GLU A 830 1.98 37.03 24.49
CA GLU A 830 1.83 38.02 25.56
C GLU A 830 1.99 39.42 24.95
N SER A 831 0.85 40.11 24.80
CA SER A 831 0.71 41.57 24.70
C SER A 831 1.27 42.26 23.43
N TRP A 832 0.39 42.53 22.46
CA TRP A 832 0.55 43.62 21.48
C TRP A 832 -0.25 44.88 21.84
N PHE A 833 -1.15 44.82 22.82
CA PHE A 833 -1.98 45.94 23.30
C PHE A 833 -1.89 46.18 24.83
N GLY A 834 -0.86 45.62 25.49
CA GLY A 834 -0.73 45.63 26.95
C GLY A 834 -0.22 46.92 27.61
N ASP A 835 0.06 47.99 26.86
CA ASP A 835 0.71 49.21 27.39
C ASP A 835 -0.04 50.51 27.04
N LEU A 836 -1.37 50.51 27.13
CA LEU A 836 -2.17 51.73 27.06
C LEU A 836 -3.27 51.78 28.11
N ALA A 837 -2.91 51.59 29.39
CA ALA A 837 -3.65 52.17 30.51
C ALA A 837 -2.84 52.00 31.80
N LEU A 838 -2.11 53.05 32.20
CA LEU A 838 -1.93 53.49 33.59
C LEU A 838 -1.13 54.80 33.60
N ALA A 839 -1.81 55.89 33.25
CA ALA A 839 -1.49 57.23 33.68
C ALA A 839 -2.73 57.80 34.38
N GLN A 840 -2.92 57.42 35.65
CA GLN A 840 -3.52 58.21 36.74
C GLN A 840 -3.46 57.43 38.05
#